data_AF-A0A1I7SYX5-F1
#
_entry.id   AF-A0A1I7SYX5-F1
#
_cell.length_a   1.000
_cell.length_b   1.000
_cell.length_c   1.000
_cell.angle_alpha   90.00
_cell.angle_beta   90.00
_cell.angle_gamma   90.00
#
_symmetry.space_group_name_H-M   'P 1'
#
loop_
_entity.id
_entity.type
_entity.pdbx_description
1 polymer ?
#
loop_
_entity_poly.entity_id
_entity_poly.type
_entity_poly.pdbx_seq_one_letter_code
_entity_poly.pdbx_strand_id
1 'polypeptide(L)'
;MGEVKACDPEVVQMTKNVFDALKRNALSDDEIINKLISKTSELTECMNNFQDYSRKVKNVFNDHIRLIRSLQNARKSSEEFQKTSINFTNVPNEISTVEDIFQLTQETMKGFENGGVGEMFKRGIEPLEIIFNPKKTVSQLWTSGFQSIEDLIKVPKDLKSEWFKKKISRGKSVEELEKSLESFYKFGEMMMKLEKSWLKFGKMFISSKNHLNITTTKLIVSESSIRMNPSYFKEYKQKFIKCNVTDDFNKTDYKDFDELWGVISQINSKIEKIFNWCEKIISEIDPDPLNNFLDSLKNMGNSKERSLTKIKELKRYETFYKFSEQFEELYRDQEDIKVIFSVDTIKKQRGNMNNILKLFEKSAIFKLSLCLAKESFDSKPMKSAIEYITSTFDVSHSKPTRELFNQFLIMRSDLSKVEEFIKGSKANFSENNIILKLETAKEISLNFGRGVNLIHGMAIAFQNKNSLREATNYDKEVLESIQKSIKNNRHFWENPVKPINKLLMELENLNRFAGNITDNDLLEMKEIFQKAKKLEGFPDVFTFHGSCRWKNGLLDAVREINAPNVLKAVKNGSFINAYTKLGNTALHVATKRAYPDIVNILIKNGADRTLLNIENKTPEQLIPPNYRETHKEKIERFEKVEKIYKKYEKKKFRIQIPDVFPNSSFHIYVEGRTNDSLTNSFTDKFQAITSDEMLSTTTHCIVKTEKGGYLETDDIKLLLWVFSGVIIVKDTWMIDCLKDEKKIDRDSDYLVENIKYNGIMYNTVIQWTTAMAKSTIPFLHGIHVAVVILDYEHIVTLSNIVTTHGGVMLDKFPEKYSYNLGSCPYLHANQPPLFIIHDGKVDLDIYRNDTDKMYSFFTEKEFLGFMLKREIQVNPNPNPIPVSIDEAND
;
A
#
# COMPACT_ATOMS: atom_id res chain seq x y z
N MET A 1 -24.87 -15.35 -25.02
CA MET A 1 -23.73 -15.86 -25.83
C MET A 1 -23.26 -14.86 -26.90
N GLY A 2 -23.65 -13.57 -26.85
CA GLY A 2 -23.29 -12.57 -27.87
C GLY A 2 -21.93 -11.89 -27.72
N GLU A 3 -21.29 -11.87 -26.54
CA GLU A 3 -20.11 -11.01 -26.31
C GLU A 3 -19.07 -11.68 -25.40
N VAL A 4 -18.23 -12.55 -25.97
CA VAL A 4 -16.90 -12.88 -25.40
C VAL A 4 -15.87 -11.96 -26.07
N LYS A 5 -16.15 -10.66 -26.04
CA LYS A 5 -15.37 -9.65 -26.77
C LYS A 5 -14.97 -8.56 -25.80
N ALA A 6 -13.70 -8.21 -25.80
CA ALA A 6 -13.22 -7.04 -25.05
C ALA A 6 -13.51 -5.75 -25.82
N CYS A 7 -13.54 -5.84 -27.15
CA CYS A 7 -13.84 -4.73 -28.04
C CYS A 7 -14.53 -5.24 -29.32
N ASP A 8 -15.32 -4.39 -29.97
CA ASP A 8 -15.96 -4.75 -31.23
C ASP A 8 -14.91 -5.18 -32.28
N PRO A 9 -15.05 -6.33 -32.97
CA PRO A 9 -14.03 -6.84 -33.89
C PRO A 9 -13.76 -5.91 -35.07
N GLU A 10 -14.75 -5.15 -35.54
CA GLU A 10 -14.55 -4.16 -36.60
C GLU A 10 -13.69 -3.00 -36.10
N VAL A 11 -13.92 -2.57 -34.86
CA VAL A 11 -13.12 -1.52 -34.20
C VAL A 11 -11.69 -2.00 -33.95
N VAL A 12 -11.51 -3.26 -33.53
CA VAL A 12 -10.20 -3.86 -33.32
C VAL A 12 -9.42 -3.96 -34.64
N GLN A 13 -10.06 -4.50 -35.68
CA GLN A 13 -9.46 -4.63 -37.01
C GLN A 13 -9.09 -3.28 -37.62
N MET A 14 -9.96 -2.28 -37.46
CA MET A 14 -9.71 -0.92 -37.93
C MET A 14 -8.52 -0.28 -37.19
N THR A 15 -8.49 -0.37 -35.86
CA THR A 15 -7.42 0.23 -35.04
C THR A 15 -6.05 -0.39 -35.36
N LYS A 16 -6.03 -1.71 -35.56
CA LYS A 16 -4.84 -2.42 -36.07
C LYS A 16 -4.40 -1.89 -37.44
N ASN A 17 -5.33 -1.73 -38.38
CA ASN A 17 -5.00 -1.23 -39.72
C ASN A 17 -4.46 0.21 -39.68
N VAL A 18 -4.98 1.06 -38.79
CA VAL A 18 -4.45 2.41 -38.54
C VAL A 18 -3.02 2.33 -38.01
N PHE A 19 -2.74 1.47 -37.04
CA PHE A 19 -1.40 1.30 -36.49
C PHE A 19 -0.40 0.81 -37.56
N ASP A 20 -0.80 -0.17 -38.37
CA ASP A 20 0.01 -0.67 -39.50
C ASP A 20 0.32 0.43 -40.52
N ALA A 21 -0.64 1.32 -40.81
CA ALA A 21 -0.45 2.46 -41.69
C ALA A 21 0.48 3.52 -41.07
N LEU A 22 0.32 3.84 -39.79
CA LEU A 22 1.19 4.76 -39.03
C LEU A 22 2.64 4.27 -38.98
N LYS A 23 2.84 2.96 -38.82
CA LYS A 23 4.16 2.30 -38.77
C LYS A 23 4.88 2.31 -40.12
N ARG A 24 4.16 2.20 -41.24
CA ARG A 24 4.75 2.13 -42.59
C ARG A 24 5.00 3.50 -43.24
N ASN A 25 4.58 4.60 -42.64
CA ASN A 25 4.60 5.95 -43.24
C ASN A 25 3.97 5.98 -44.66
N ALA A 26 2.96 5.16 -44.91
CA ALA A 26 2.26 5.14 -46.19
C ALA A 26 1.37 6.39 -46.34
N LEU A 27 1.40 7.05 -47.51
CA LEU A 27 0.80 8.38 -47.73
C LEU A 27 -0.64 8.37 -48.30
N SER A 28 -1.31 7.22 -48.33
CA SER A 28 -2.73 7.16 -48.71
C SER A 28 -3.47 6.27 -47.72
N ASP A 29 -4.56 6.79 -47.13
CA ASP A 29 -5.82 6.08 -46.88
C ASP A 29 -6.76 7.00 -46.08
N ASP A 30 -7.28 8.04 -46.75
CA ASP A 30 -8.35 8.89 -46.21
C ASP A 30 -9.52 8.05 -45.68
N GLU A 31 -9.77 6.90 -46.31
CA GLU A 31 -10.78 5.93 -45.90
C GLU A 31 -10.52 5.34 -44.51
N ILE A 32 -9.29 4.94 -44.19
CA ILE A 32 -8.93 4.38 -42.88
C ILE A 32 -9.04 5.46 -41.80
N ILE A 33 -8.58 6.69 -42.08
CA ILE A 33 -8.68 7.81 -41.15
C ILE A 33 -10.14 8.19 -40.91
N ASN A 34 -10.96 8.26 -41.97
CA ASN A 34 -12.38 8.57 -41.85
C ASN A 34 -13.13 7.49 -41.06
N LYS A 35 -12.75 6.23 -41.23
CA LYS A 35 -13.30 5.10 -40.48
C LYS A 35 -12.90 5.15 -39.01
N LEU A 36 -11.66 5.51 -38.70
CA LEU A 36 -11.21 5.74 -37.32
C LEU A 36 -11.98 6.88 -36.66
N ILE A 37 -12.13 8.02 -37.37
CA ILE A 37 -12.88 9.18 -36.87
C ILE A 37 -14.32 8.80 -36.56
N SER A 38 -14.99 8.05 -37.45
CA SER A 38 -16.38 7.62 -37.25
C SER A 38 -16.55 6.60 -36.13
N LYS A 39 -15.47 5.94 -35.70
CA LYS A 39 -15.46 4.90 -34.66
C LYS A 39 -14.79 5.31 -33.35
N THR A 40 -14.52 6.61 -33.17
CA THR A 40 -13.89 7.14 -31.94
C THR A 40 -14.70 6.82 -30.69
N SER A 41 -16.03 6.92 -30.75
CA SER A 41 -16.91 6.61 -29.62
C SER A 41 -16.91 5.13 -29.25
N GLU A 42 -16.88 4.24 -30.24
CA GLU A 42 -16.76 2.80 -30.00
C GLU A 42 -15.36 2.42 -29.47
N LEU A 43 -14.31 3.17 -29.83
CA LEU A 43 -12.97 3.00 -29.24
C LEU A 43 -12.97 3.32 -27.73
N THR A 44 -13.64 4.40 -27.34
CA THR A 44 -13.85 4.77 -25.94
C THR A 44 -14.69 3.73 -25.20
N GLU A 45 -15.71 3.18 -25.85
CA GLU A 45 -16.53 2.09 -25.29
C GLU A 45 -15.70 0.83 -25.05
N CYS A 46 -14.78 0.48 -25.96
CA CYS A 46 -13.85 -0.63 -25.76
C CYS A 46 -13.00 -0.47 -24.50
N MET A 47 -12.53 0.74 -24.19
CA MET A 47 -11.75 1.00 -22.97
C MET A 47 -12.56 0.76 -21.70
N ASN A 48 -13.83 1.18 -21.70
CA ASN A 48 -14.73 0.90 -20.58
C ASN A 48 -15.00 -0.61 -20.45
N ASN A 49 -15.15 -1.31 -21.58
CA ASN A 49 -15.31 -2.75 -21.60
C ASN A 49 -14.07 -3.51 -21.11
N PHE A 50 -12.86 -2.97 -21.27
CA PHE A 50 -11.65 -3.59 -20.72
C PHE A 50 -11.69 -3.64 -19.18
N GLN A 51 -12.13 -2.55 -18.53
CA GLN A 51 -12.27 -2.49 -17.07
C GLN A 51 -13.30 -3.50 -16.55
N ASP A 52 -14.37 -3.70 -17.33
CA ASP A 52 -15.44 -4.63 -16.99
C ASP A 52 -15.23 -6.08 -17.48
N TYR A 53 -14.18 -6.35 -18.26
CA TYR A 53 -14.02 -7.63 -18.97
C TYR A 53 -13.99 -8.82 -18.00
N SER A 54 -13.32 -8.66 -16.85
CA SER A 54 -13.28 -9.67 -15.79
C SER A 54 -14.68 -10.05 -15.31
N ARG A 55 -15.51 -9.04 -15.04
CA ARG A 55 -16.86 -9.16 -14.51
C ARG A 55 -17.84 -9.69 -15.54
N LYS A 56 -17.88 -9.08 -16.73
CA LYS A 56 -18.86 -9.38 -17.80
C LYS A 56 -18.58 -10.69 -18.52
N VAL A 57 -17.31 -11.09 -18.64
CA VAL A 57 -16.92 -12.23 -19.48
C VAL A 57 -16.25 -13.34 -18.67
N LYS A 58 -15.13 -13.04 -17.98
CA LYS A 58 -14.32 -14.07 -17.32
C LYS A 58 -15.05 -14.76 -16.17
N ASN A 59 -15.66 -13.99 -15.26
CA ASN A 59 -16.39 -14.53 -14.11
C ASN A 59 -17.62 -15.30 -14.55
N VAL A 60 -18.42 -14.71 -15.46
CA VAL A 60 -19.59 -15.37 -16.05
C VAL A 60 -19.19 -16.70 -16.69
N PHE A 61 -18.15 -16.72 -17.51
CA PHE A 61 -17.66 -17.96 -18.11
C PHE A 61 -17.23 -18.98 -17.06
N ASN A 62 -16.44 -18.57 -16.06
CA ASN A 62 -15.98 -19.42 -14.96
C ASN A 62 -17.13 -20.04 -14.16
N ASP A 63 -18.18 -19.28 -13.88
CA ASP A 63 -19.37 -19.77 -13.16
C ASP A 63 -20.09 -20.85 -13.98
N HIS A 64 -20.24 -20.63 -15.29
CA HIS A 64 -20.91 -21.58 -16.18
C HIS A 64 -20.11 -22.87 -16.40
N ILE A 65 -18.77 -22.81 -16.40
CA ILE A 65 -17.93 -24.00 -16.62
C ILE A 65 -17.53 -24.73 -15.34
N ARG A 66 -17.88 -24.22 -14.15
CA ARG A 66 -17.48 -24.77 -12.85
C ARG A 66 -17.85 -26.25 -12.70
N LEU A 67 -19.08 -26.62 -13.07
CA LEU A 67 -19.54 -28.01 -13.04
C LEU A 67 -18.73 -28.91 -13.99
N ILE A 68 -18.46 -28.43 -15.20
CA ILE A 68 -17.68 -29.16 -16.21
C ILE A 68 -16.25 -29.37 -15.72
N ARG A 69 -15.66 -28.37 -15.05
CA ARG A 69 -14.33 -28.48 -14.42
C ARG A 69 -14.31 -29.53 -13.31
N SER A 70 -15.37 -29.62 -12.51
CA SER A 70 -15.51 -30.69 -11.51
C SER A 70 -15.60 -32.08 -12.14
N LEU A 71 -16.36 -32.22 -13.23
CA LEU A 71 -16.42 -33.47 -14.01
C LEU A 71 -15.07 -33.81 -14.63
N GLN A 72 -14.32 -32.82 -15.11
CA GLN A 72 -12.98 -33.04 -15.65
C GLN A 72 -12.03 -33.55 -14.58
N ASN A 73 -12.09 -32.97 -13.38
CA ASN A 73 -11.29 -33.43 -12.26
C ASN A 73 -11.65 -34.88 -11.90
N ALA A 74 -12.94 -35.22 -11.83
CA ALA A 74 -13.39 -36.59 -11.60
C ALA A 74 -12.85 -37.56 -12.67
N ARG A 75 -12.96 -37.21 -13.97
CA ARG A 75 -12.41 -38.02 -15.07
C ARG A 75 -10.89 -38.18 -14.98
N LYS A 76 -10.15 -37.11 -14.64
CA LYS A 76 -8.69 -37.18 -14.49
C LYS A 76 -8.31 -38.07 -13.31
N SER A 77 -9.02 -37.95 -12.19
CA SER A 77 -8.83 -38.82 -11.03
C SER A 77 -9.04 -40.29 -11.43
N SER A 78 -10.13 -40.62 -12.13
CA SER A 78 -10.36 -41.99 -12.63
C SER A 78 -9.24 -42.49 -13.56
N GLU A 79 -8.74 -41.65 -14.47
CA GLU A 79 -7.62 -42.03 -15.35
C GLU A 79 -6.32 -42.29 -14.58
N GLU A 80 -6.03 -41.51 -13.52
CA GLU A 80 -4.85 -41.73 -12.67
C GLU A 80 -4.95 -43.02 -11.84
N PHE A 81 -6.15 -43.37 -11.35
CA PHE A 81 -6.38 -44.67 -10.70
C PHE A 81 -6.14 -45.85 -11.66
N GLN A 82 -6.53 -45.71 -12.94
CA GLN A 82 -6.27 -46.74 -13.94
C GLN A 82 -4.78 -46.89 -14.29
N LYS A 83 -4.06 -45.78 -14.51
CA LYS A 83 -2.65 -45.78 -14.96
C LYS A 83 -1.68 -46.43 -13.98
N THR A 84 -1.97 -46.35 -12.68
CA THR A 84 -1.06 -46.78 -11.62
C THR A 84 -1.16 -48.28 -11.31
N SER A 85 -1.99 -49.05 -12.03
CA SER A 85 -2.38 -50.43 -11.64
C SER A 85 -3.09 -50.49 -10.27
N ILE A 86 -3.45 -49.33 -9.71
CA ILE A 86 -4.17 -49.17 -8.46
C ILE A 86 -5.65 -49.18 -8.80
N ASN A 87 -6.21 -50.37 -8.97
CA ASN A 87 -7.65 -50.52 -8.81
C ASN A 87 -8.03 -49.93 -7.43
N PHE A 88 -9.22 -49.33 -7.28
CA PHE A 88 -9.69 -48.78 -6.00
C PHE A 88 -9.58 -49.80 -4.84
N THR A 89 -9.56 -51.10 -5.15
CA THR A 89 -9.27 -52.22 -4.24
C THR A 89 -7.88 -52.16 -3.57
N ASN A 90 -6.90 -51.49 -4.16
CA ASN A 90 -5.53 -51.35 -3.65
C ASN A 90 -5.33 -50.09 -2.79
N VAL A 91 -6.28 -49.14 -2.80
CA VAL A 91 -6.23 -47.93 -1.96
C VAL A 91 -6.02 -48.25 -0.47
N PRO A 92 -6.64 -49.29 0.12
CA PRO A 92 -6.32 -49.74 1.49
C PRO A 92 -4.84 -50.08 1.72
N ASN A 93 -4.14 -50.61 0.72
CA ASN A 93 -2.71 -50.93 0.80
C ASN A 93 -1.87 -49.65 0.67
N GLU A 94 -2.20 -48.76 -0.26
CA GLU A 94 -1.57 -47.43 -0.40
C GLU A 94 -1.69 -46.62 0.91
N ILE A 95 -2.86 -46.61 1.54
CA ILE A 95 -3.07 -45.98 2.86
C ILE A 95 -2.14 -46.60 3.90
N SER A 96 -1.89 -47.92 3.84
CA SER A 96 -0.96 -48.60 4.76
C SER A 96 0.49 -48.17 4.48
N THR A 97 0.88 -48.03 3.21
CA THR A 97 2.20 -47.50 2.84
C THR A 97 2.38 -46.05 3.30
N VAL A 98 1.35 -45.20 3.17
CA VAL A 98 1.39 -43.83 3.70
C VAL A 98 1.48 -43.85 5.23
N GLU A 99 0.77 -44.76 5.91
CA GLU A 99 0.89 -44.96 7.36
C GLU A 99 2.33 -45.32 7.77
N ASP A 100 2.95 -46.27 7.07
CA ASP A 100 4.34 -46.70 7.33
C ASP A 100 5.33 -45.54 7.14
N ILE A 101 5.22 -44.81 6.01
CA ILE A 101 6.07 -43.64 5.72
C ILE A 101 5.85 -42.54 6.76
N PHE A 102 4.59 -42.29 7.13
CA PHE A 102 4.24 -41.29 8.14
C PHE A 102 4.89 -41.63 9.48
N GLN A 103 4.75 -42.88 9.95
CA GLN A 103 5.32 -43.35 11.22
C GLN A 103 6.85 -43.27 11.21
N LEU A 104 7.52 -43.72 10.15
CA LEU A 104 8.98 -43.61 10.02
C LEU A 104 9.46 -42.16 10.04
N THR A 105 8.72 -41.26 9.38
CA THR A 105 9.01 -39.83 9.36
C THR A 105 8.81 -39.21 10.75
N GLN A 106 7.73 -39.60 11.44
CA GLN A 106 7.42 -39.16 12.80
C GLN A 106 8.50 -39.58 13.81
N GLU A 107 9.01 -40.81 13.71
CA GLU A 107 10.14 -41.29 14.53
C GLU A 107 11.42 -40.51 14.26
N THR A 108 11.72 -40.22 12.99
CA THR A 108 12.93 -39.47 12.59
C THR A 108 12.87 -38.02 13.07
N MET A 109 11.68 -37.41 13.05
CA MET A 109 11.45 -36.03 13.45
C MET A 109 11.12 -35.88 14.95
N LYS A 110 11.24 -36.95 15.72
CA LYS A 110 10.97 -36.96 17.16
C LYS A 110 11.85 -35.94 17.89
N GLY A 111 11.23 -35.11 18.72
CA GLY A 111 11.90 -34.01 19.45
C GLY A 111 11.86 -32.65 18.75
N PHE A 112 11.49 -32.58 17.47
CA PHE A 112 11.24 -31.31 16.78
C PHE A 112 9.82 -30.76 17.05
N GLU A 113 8.95 -31.55 17.69
CA GLU A 113 7.54 -31.26 18.01
C GLU A 113 7.31 -29.99 18.83
N ASN A 114 8.34 -29.54 19.56
CA ASN A 114 8.33 -28.36 20.43
C ASN A 114 9.36 -27.31 20.01
N GLY A 115 9.97 -27.46 18.83
CA GLY A 115 11.04 -26.57 18.36
C GLY A 115 10.55 -25.14 18.12
N GLY A 116 9.31 -24.99 17.63
CA GLY A 116 8.72 -23.69 17.29
C GLY A 116 9.58 -22.88 16.32
N VAL A 117 10.47 -23.53 15.58
CA VAL A 117 11.49 -22.92 14.75
C VAL A 117 10.84 -22.26 13.55
N GLY A 118 9.79 -22.89 12.99
CA GLY A 118 8.99 -22.30 11.93
C GLY A 118 8.37 -20.97 12.37
N GLU A 119 7.72 -20.94 13.54
CA GLU A 119 7.15 -19.71 14.09
C GLU A 119 8.22 -18.67 14.50
N MET A 120 9.41 -19.11 14.92
CA MET A 120 10.54 -18.21 15.12
C MET A 120 11.00 -17.55 13.81
N PHE A 121 11.08 -18.31 12.72
CA PHE A 121 11.46 -17.77 11.42
C PHE A 121 10.40 -16.78 10.93
N LYS A 122 9.12 -17.16 11.01
CA LYS A 122 7.99 -16.30 10.65
C LYS A 122 8.04 -14.96 11.39
N ARG A 123 8.24 -14.97 12.71
CA ARG A 123 8.39 -13.74 13.52
C ARG A 123 9.63 -12.91 13.17
N GLY A 124 10.70 -13.54 12.70
CA GLY A 124 11.94 -12.86 12.33
C GLY A 124 11.93 -12.22 10.94
N ILE A 125 11.18 -12.78 9.99
CA ILE A 125 11.16 -12.34 8.59
C ILE A 125 10.59 -10.93 8.45
N GLU A 126 9.41 -10.66 9.01
CA GLU A 126 8.74 -9.36 8.84
C GLU A 126 9.57 -8.16 9.36
N PRO A 127 10.16 -8.20 10.57
CA PRO A 127 11.07 -7.14 11.00
C PRO A 127 12.26 -6.94 10.07
N LEU A 128 12.86 -8.03 9.55
CA LEU A 128 13.97 -7.95 8.61
C LEU A 128 13.54 -7.35 7.27
N GLU A 129 12.32 -7.65 6.80
CA GLU A 129 11.75 -7.00 5.61
C GLU A 129 11.57 -5.50 5.81
N ILE A 130 11.12 -5.08 6.99
CA ILE A 130 10.99 -3.66 7.33
C ILE A 130 12.37 -2.98 7.38
N ILE A 131 13.35 -3.63 8.01
CA ILE A 131 14.71 -3.11 8.18
C ILE A 131 15.44 -2.97 6.84
N PHE A 132 15.30 -3.97 5.96
CA PHE A 132 15.94 -3.95 4.63
C PHE A 132 15.06 -3.29 3.56
N ASN A 133 13.93 -2.67 3.93
CA ASN A 133 13.12 -1.92 3.00
C ASN A 133 13.82 -0.59 2.61
N PRO A 134 14.16 -0.37 1.33
CA PRO A 134 14.85 0.85 0.90
C PRO A 134 14.05 2.13 1.14
N LYS A 135 12.73 2.07 1.37
CA LYS A 135 11.86 3.22 1.68
C LYS A 135 11.87 3.64 3.16
N LYS A 136 12.55 2.91 4.04
CA LYS A 136 12.61 3.17 5.49
C LYS A 136 14.06 3.24 5.97
N THR A 137 14.78 4.26 5.56
CA THR A 137 16.14 4.51 6.06
C THR A 137 16.08 5.16 7.44
N VAL A 138 16.74 4.57 8.44
CA VAL A 138 16.86 5.19 9.77
C VAL A 138 17.83 6.35 9.69
N SER A 139 17.45 7.53 10.17
CA SER A 139 18.35 8.69 10.20
C SER A 139 19.51 8.43 11.17
N GLN A 140 20.74 8.55 10.71
CA GLN A 140 21.93 8.53 11.58
C GLN A 140 21.87 9.70 12.57
N LEU A 141 21.77 9.41 13.87
CA LEU A 141 21.55 10.43 14.91
C LEU A 141 22.84 10.97 15.54
N TRP A 142 23.87 10.14 15.66
CA TRP A 142 25.10 10.48 16.39
C TRP A 142 26.32 10.62 15.49
N THR A 143 26.19 10.17 14.24
CA THR A 143 27.21 10.24 13.20
C THR A 143 26.72 11.05 12.01
N SER A 144 25.73 11.94 12.18
CA SER A 144 25.12 12.66 11.06
C SER A 144 26.10 13.47 10.21
N GLY A 145 27.31 13.77 10.72
CA GLY A 145 28.37 14.44 9.95
C GLY A 145 29.31 13.50 9.20
N PHE A 146 29.20 12.18 9.39
CA PHE A 146 29.88 11.14 8.63
C PHE A 146 28.86 10.53 7.67
N GLN A 147 29.11 10.59 6.37
CA GLN A 147 28.12 10.13 5.39
C GLN A 147 28.07 8.62 5.31
N SER A 148 29.24 8.01 5.40
CA SER A 148 29.42 6.57 5.44
C SER A 148 30.34 6.18 6.60
N ILE A 149 30.27 4.92 7.01
CA ILE A 149 31.11 4.42 8.11
C ILE A 149 32.60 4.47 7.71
N GLU A 150 32.92 4.42 6.41
CA GLU A 150 34.28 4.63 5.91
C GLU A 150 34.83 6.02 6.22
N ASP A 151 34.00 7.04 6.45
CA ASP A 151 34.49 8.36 6.84
C ASP A 151 35.10 8.36 8.25
N LEU A 152 34.67 7.44 9.14
CA LEU A 152 35.22 7.30 10.49
C LEU A 152 36.72 6.94 10.45
N ILE A 153 37.14 6.15 9.47
CA ILE A 153 38.55 5.73 9.31
C ILE A 153 39.39 6.73 8.50
N LYS A 154 38.78 7.80 7.98
CA LYS A 154 39.51 8.89 7.29
C LYS A 154 40.08 9.92 8.25
N VAL A 155 39.50 10.05 9.45
CA VAL A 155 39.95 11.00 10.48
C VAL A 155 41.47 10.97 10.74
N PRO A 156 42.14 9.81 10.87
CA PRO A 156 43.61 9.78 11.02
C PRO A 156 44.35 10.41 9.84
N LYS A 157 43.86 10.23 8.62
CA LYS A 157 44.45 10.82 7.41
C LYS A 157 44.21 12.32 7.36
N ASP A 158 43.02 12.75 7.77
CA ASP A 158 42.65 14.17 7.79
C ASP A 158 43.51 14.97 8.78
N LEU A 159 43.79 14.42 9.96
CA LEU A 159 44.71 15.03 10.93
C LEU A 159 46.12 15.23 10.37
N LYS A 160 46.56 14.30 9.51
CA LYS A 160 47.88 14.34 8.85
C LYS A 160 47.88 15.18 7.57
N SER A 161 46.71 15.67 7.12
CA SER A 161 46.59 16.41 5.87
C SER A 161 47.31 17.76 5.94
N GLU A 162 47.85 18.20 4.81
CA GLU A 162 48.50 19.51 4.71
C GLU A 162 47.54 20.67 4.99
N TRP A 163 46.26 20.51 4.63
CA TRP A 163 45.23 21.49 4.97
C TRP A 163 45.05 21.62 6.48
N PHE A 164 44.90 20.49 7.19
CA PHE A 164 44.71 20.49 8.64
C PHE A 164 45.93 21.07 9.35
N LYS A 165 47.14 20.66 8.93
CA LYS A 165 48.39 21.23 9.47
C LYS A 165 48.48 22.73 9.24
N LYS A 166 48.12 23.22 8.06
CA LYS A 166 48.24 24.64 7.72
C LYS A 166 47.16 25.51 8.38
N LYS A 167 45.92 25.04 8.40
CA LYS A 167 44.75 25.85 8.78
C LYS A 167 44.31 25.64 10.23
N ILE A 168 44.41 24.42 10.74
CA ILE A 168 43.93 24.08 12.08
C ILE A 168 45.09 23.99 13.08
N SER A 169 46.08 23.11 12.84
CA SER A 169 47.20 22.97 13.77
C SER A 169 48.24 24.09 13.66
N ARG A 170 48.21 24.87 12.57
CA ARG A 170 49.15 25.97 12.25
C ARG A 170 50.61 25.53 12.36
N GLY A 171 50.92 24.33 11.86
CA GLY A 171 52.26 23.73 11.85
C GLY A 171 52.66 23.01 13.14
N LYS A 172 51.79 22.97 14.17
CA LYS A 172 52.05 22.20 15.40
C LYS A 172 51.84 20.70 15.19
N SER A 173 52.56 19.90 15.98
CA SER A 173 52.39 18.43 16.02
C SER A 173 50.98 18.03 16.42
N VAL A 174 50.49 16.93 15.84
CA VAL A 174 49.16 16.35 16.11
C VAL A 174 49.24 15.01 16.85
N GLU A 175 50.43 14.57 17.27
CA GLU A 175 50.66 13.24 17.87
C GLU A 175 49.79 12.97 19.12
N GLU A 176 49.63 13.95 20.01
CA GLU A 176 48.80 13.82 21.21
C GLU A 176 47.31 13.64 20.87
N LEU A 177 46.86 14.33 19.81
CA LEU A 177 45.49 14.23 19.31
C LEU A 177 45.26 12.87 18.64
N GLU A 178 46.25 12.37 17.89
CA GLU A 178 46.21 11.02 17.30
C GLU A 178 46.08 9.94 18.37
N LYS A 179 46.90 10.03 19.43
CA LYS A 179 46.84 9.09 20.56
C LYS A 179 45.51 9.15 21.30
N SER A 180 44.94 10.35 21.46
CA SER A 180 43.65 10.54 22.12
C SER A 180 42.47 9.98 21.32
N LEU A 181 42.58 9.94 19.99
CA LEU A 181 41.55 9.43 19.08
C LEU A 181 41.76 7.97 18.65
N GLU A 182 42.81 7.29 19.13
CA GLU A 182 43.14 5.92 18.73
C GLU A 182 41.97 4.94 18.95
N SER A 183 41.24 5.08 20.05
CA SER A 183 40.05 4.24 20.34
C SER A 183 38.91 4.50 19.34
N PHE A 184 38.76 5.72 18.85
CA PHE A 184 37.78 6.07 17.82
C PHE A 184 38.16 5.44 16.47
N TYR A 185 39.45 5.36 16.13
CA TYR A 185 39.91 4.70 14.91
C TYR A 185 39.62 3.20 14.93
N LYS A 186 39.96 2.53 16.04
CA LYS A 186 39.65 1.10 16.25
C LYS A 186 38.14 0.85 16.16
N PHE A 187 37.33 1.72 16.75
CA PHE A 187 35.88 1.66 16.62
C PHE A 187 35.43 1.76 15.16
N GLY A 188 35.97 2.70 14.38
CA GLY A 188 35.69 2.85 12.95
C GLY A 188 36.00 1.59 12.14
N GLU A 189 37.16 0.96 12.38
CA GLU A 189 37.55 -0.29 11.71
C GLU A 189 36.58 -1.44 12.02
N MET A 190 36.15 -1.56 13.28
CA MET A 190 35.19 -2.58 13.69
C MET A 190 33.81 -2.34 13.09
N MET A 191 33.36 -1.07 13.06
CA MET A 191 32.10 -0.68 12.44
C MET A 191 32.09 -0.94 10.93
N MET A 192 33.19 -0.70 10.22
CA MET A 192 33.29 -1.03 8.79
C MET A 192 33.15 -2.54 8.54
N LYS A 193 33.77 -3.35 9.38
CA LYS A 193 33.66 -4.81 9.28
C LYS A 193 32.22 -5.27 9.51
N LEU A 194 31.57 -4.73 10.55
CA LEU A 194 30.17 -4.99 10.86
C LEU A 194 29.24 -4.55 9.72
N GLU A 195 29.44 -3.35 9.15
CA GLU A 195 28.64 -2.87 8.03
C GLU A 195 28.77 -3.80 6.82
N LYS A 196 29.98 -4.24 6.50
CA LYS A 196 30.21 -5.17 5.39
C LYS A 196 29.48 -6.50 5.60
N SER A 197 29.51 -7.07 6.80
CA SER A 197 28.80 -8.32 7.11
C SER A 197 27.28 -8.10 7.16
N TRP A 198 26.81 -6.95 7.66
CA TRP A 198 25.41 -6.54 7.65
C TRP A 198 24.84 -6.37 6.23
N LEU A 199 25.54 -5.64 5.35
CA LEU A 199 25.12 -5.42 3.96
C LEU A 199 25.11 -6.74 3.17
N LYS A 200 26.10 -7.61 3.41
CA LYS A 200 26.13 -8.95 2.80
C LYS A 200 24.95 -9.80 3.28
N PHE A 201 24.65 -9.78 4.57
CA PHE A 201 23.49 -10.47 5.13
C PHE A 201 22.18 -9.93 4.52
N GLY A 202 21.99 -8.62 4.44
CA GLY A 202 20.80 -8.01 3.83
C GLY A 202 20.61 -8.38 2.36
N LYS A 203 21.67 -8.37 1.55
CA LYS A 203 21.62 -8.82 0.15
C LYS A 203 21.21 -10.28 0.04
N MET A 204 21.81 -11.15 0.86
CA MET A 204 21.47 -12.58 0.88
C MET A 204 20.06 -12.84 1.40
N PHE A 205 19.59 -12.06 2.37
CA PHE A 205 18.22 -12.13 2.86
C PHE A 205 17.22 -11.84 1.74
N ILE A 206 17.43 -10.77 0.98
CA ILE A 206 16.57 -10.39 -0.15
C ILE A 206 16.56 -11.49 -1.22
N SER A 207 17.72 -12.03 -1.61
CA SER A 207 17.80 -13.08 -2.63
C SER A 207 17.25 -14.44 -2.17
N SER A 208 17.37 -14.75 -0.88
CA SER A 208 16.93 -16.02 -0.30
C SER A 208 15.53 -15.98 0.30
N LYS A 209 14.82 -14.84 0.22
CA LYS A 209 13.52 -14.62 0.85
C LYS A 209 12.49 -15.71 0.52
N ASN A 210 12.34 -16.05 -0.76
CA ASN A 210 11.39 -17.07 -1.18
C ASN A 210 11.74 -18.45 -0.59
N HIS A 211 13.01 -18.82 -0.60
CA HIS A 211 13.48 -20.08 0.01
C HIS A 211 13.28 -20.08 1.53
N LEU A 212 13.50 -18.95 2.19
CA LEU A 212 13.27 -18.80 3.63
C LEU A 212 11.79 -18.93 3.98
N ASN A 213 10.89 -18.32 3.20
CA ASN A 213 9.44 -18.47 3.35
C ASN A 213 8.99 -19.92 3.16
N ILE A 214 9.48 -20.59 2.11
CA ILE A 214 9.19 -22.01 1.86
C ILE A 214 9.68 -22.87 3.04
N THR A 215 10.91 -22.61 3.51
CA THR A 215 11.47 -23.31 4.68
C THR A 215 10.58 -23.10 5.92
N THR A 216 10.13 -21.87 6.14
CA THR A 216 9.27 -21.48 7.26
C THR A 216 7.95 -22.24 7.23
N THR A 217 7.23 -22.19 6.10
CA THR A 217 5.94 -22.89 5.95
C THR A 217 6.08 -24.38 6.19
N LYS A 218 7.10 -25.01 5.60
CA LYS A 218 7.32 -26.45 5.76
C LYS A 218 7.67 -26.86 7.17
N LEU A 219 8.51 -26.07 7.85
CA LEU A 219 8.80 -26.30 9.27
C LEU A 219 7.53 -26.21 10.11
N ILE A 220 6.67 -25.21 9.89
CA ILE A 220 5.40 -25.09 10.62
C ILE A 220 4.50 -26.31 10.38
N VAL A 221 4.37 -26.76 9.13
CA VAL A 221 3.59 -27.95 8.78
C VAL A 221 4.18 -29.20 9.45
N SER A 222 5.50 -29.38 9.38
CA SER A 222 6.22 -30.48 10.02
C SER A 222 6.05 -30.47 11.54
N GLU A 223 6.21 -29.32 12.21
CA GLU A 223 6.12 -29.17 13.67
C GLU A 223 4.69 -29.34 14.21
N SER A 224 3.66 -28.99 13.42
CA SER A 224 2.25 -29.14 13.81
C SER A 224 1.70 -30.53 13.53
N SER A 225 2.02 -31.10 12.37
CA SER A 225 1.41 -32.34 11.88
C SER A 225 2.07 -33.61 12.42
N ILE A 226 3.28 -33.50 12.98
CA ILE A 226 3.96 -34.60 13.69
C ILE A 226 3.14 -35.14 14.88
N ARG A 227 2.18 -34.37 15.42
CA ARG A 227 1.31 -34.77 16.53
C ARG A 227 0.07 -35.55 16.09
N MET A 228 -0.15 -35.68 14.78
CA MET A 228 -1.28 -36.42 14.25
C MET A 228 -1.22 -37.89 14.69
N ASN A 229 -2.35 -38.41 15.15
CA ASN A 229 -2.47 -39.79 15.60
C ASN A 229 -2.53 -40.74 14.39
N PRO A 230 -1.61 -41.72 14.25
CA PRO A 230 -1.64 -42.66 13.12
C PRO A 230 -2.90 -43.54 13.06
N SER A 231 -3.67 -43.67 14.15
CA SER A 231 -4.89 -44.48 14.16
C SER A 231 -5.95 -44.06 13.14
N TYR A 232 -5.95 -42.81 12.66
CA TYR A 232 -6.84 -42.36 11.59
C TYR A 232 -6.63 -43.10 10.26
N PHE A 233 -5.40 -43.57 9.95
CA PHE A 233 -5.15 -44.36 8.74
C PHE A 233 -5.92 -45.69 8.76
N LYS A 234 -6.05 -46.31 9.94
CA LYS A 234 -6.84 -47.53 10.13
C LYS A 234 -8.33 -47.29 9.88
N GLU A 235 -8.87 -46.19 10.37
CA GLU A 235 -10.26 -45.78 10.11
C GLU A 235 -10.49 -45.58 8.61
N TYR A 236 -9.57 -44.89 7.91
CA TYR A 236 -9.70 -44.60 6.48
C TYR A 236 -9.63 -45.89 5.68
N LYS A 237 -8.70 -46.78 6.01
CA LYS A 237 -8.58 -48.10 5.42
C LYS A 237 -9.91 -48.86 5.54
N GLN A 238 -10.54 -48.87 6.71
CA GLN A 238 -11.84 -49.53 6.91
C GLN A 238 -12.96 -48.89 6.07
N LYS A 239 -13.04 -47.55 6.00
CA LYS A 239 -14.04 -46.85 5.16
C LYS A 239 -13.88 -47.18 3.67
N PHE A 240 -12.64 -47.20 3.16
CA PHE A 240 -12.37 -47.59 1.78
C PHE A 240 -12.65 -49.08 1.52
N ILE A 241 -12.35 -49.98 2.48
CA ILE A 241 -12.71 -51.40 2.38
C ILE A 241 -14.24 -51.59 2.35
N LYS A 242 -15.00 -50.87 3.16
CA LYS A 242 -16.47 -50.93 3.16
C LYS A 242 -17.07 -50.43 1.84
N CYS A 243 -16.51 -49.34 1.32
CA CYS A 243 -17.00 -48.73 0.08
C CYS A 243 -16.58 -49.44 -1.19
N ASN A 244 -15.65 -50.39 -1.10
CA ASN A 244 -15.05 -51.19 -2.17
C ASN A 244 -15.82 -51.15 -3.50
N VAL A 245 -15.29 -50.40 -4.46
CA VAL A 245 -15.81 -50.31 -5.82
C VAL A 245 -14.74 -50.86 -6.76
N THR A 246 -15.11 -51.68 -7.72
CA THR A 246 -14.21 -52.08 -8.80
C THR A 246 -14.16 -50.98 -9.84
N ASP A 247 -12.95 -50.59 -10.27
CA ASP A 247 -12.82 -49.63 -11.36
C ASP A 247 -13.47 -50.16 -12.65
N ASP A 248 -14.38 -49.37 -13.23
CA ASP A 248 -15.05 -49.61 -14.51
C ASP A 248 -14.63 -48.58 -15.57
N PHE A 249 -13.58 -47.81 -15.29
CA PHE A 249 -13.14 -46.73 -16.15
C PHE A 249 -12.56 -47.25 -17.48
N ASN A 250 -13.21 -46.87 -18.57
CA ASN A 250 -12.69 -47.03 -19.91
C ASN A 250 -12.48 -45.66 -20.56
N LYS A 251 -11.23 -45.35 -20.92
CA LYS A 251 -10.86 -44.07 -21.54
C LYS A 251 -11.66 -43.78 -22.82
N THR A 252 -12.06 -44.81 -23.58
CA THR A 252 -12.84 -44.61 -24.82
C THR A 252 -14.23 -44.05 -24.56
N ASP A 253 -14.81 -44.33 -23.39
CA ASP A 253 -16.18 -43.92 -23.05
C ASP A 253 -16.28 -42.41 -22.79
N TYR A 254 -15.14 -41.77 -22.49
CA TYR A 254 -15.04 -40.33 -22.23
C TYR A 254 -14.51 -39.53 -23.42
N LYS A 255 -14.36 -40.14 -24.60
CA LYS A 255 -13.81 -39.46 -25.79
C LYS A 255 -14.58 -38.18 -26.14
N ASP A 256 -15.91 -38.25 -26.15
CA ASP A 256 -16.77 -37.10 -26.46
C ASP A 256 -16.66 -35.99 -25.40
N PHE A 257 -16.47 -36.38 -24.13
CA PHE A 257 -16.21 -35.44 -23.04
C PHE A 257 -14.84 -34.77 -23.16
N ASP A 258 -13.81 -35.53 -23.55
CA ASP A 258 -12.45 -35.01 -23.75
C ASP A 258 -12.37 -34.04 -24.92
N GLU A 259 -13.07 -34.33 -26.02
CA GLU A 259 -13.21 -33.40 -27.16
C GLU A 259 -13.93 -32.11 -26.72
N LEU A 260 -15.03 -32.23 -25.97
CA LEU A 260 -15.74 -31.08 -25.39
C LEU A 260 -14.85 -30.25 -24.47
N TRP A 261 -14.16 -30.91 -23.54
CA TRP A 261 -13.25 -30.25 -22.60
C TRP A 261 -12.09 -29.57 -23.31
N GLY A 262 -11.55 -30.20 -24.36
CA GLY A 262 -10.50 -29.61 -25.20
C GLY A 262 -10.93 -28.27 -25.80
N VAL A 263 -12.15 -28.19 -26.32
CA VAL A 263 -12.73 -26.93 -26.83
C VAL A 263 -12.91 -25.90 -25.71
N ILE A 264 -13.52 -26.28 -24.59
CA ILE A 264 -13.76 -25.39 -23.44
C ILE A 264 -12.45 -24.85 -22.85
N SER A 265 -11.42 -25.70 -22.74
CA SER A 265 -10.11 -25.31 -22.24
C SER A 265 -9.40 -24.31 -23.15
N GLN A 266 -9.53 -24.46 -24.48
CA GLN A 266 -9.00 -23.50 -25.44
C GLN A 266 -9.70 -22.14 -25.31
N ILE A 267 -11.03 -22.14 -25.15
CA ILE A 267 -11.81 -20.91 -24.91
C ILE A 267 -11.38 -20.25 -23.60
N ASN A 268 -11.28 -21.02 -22.51
CA ASN A 268 -10.84 -20.51 -21.21
C ASN A 268 -9.44 -19.87 -21.30
N SER A 269 -8.52 -20.52 -22.00
CA SER A 269 -7.17 -20.00 -22.21
C SER A 269 -7.19 -18.67 -22.98
N LYS A 270 -8.04 -18.53 -23.99
CA LYS A 270 -8.18 -17.29 -24.76
C LYS A 270 -8.83 -16.18 -23.95
N ILE A 271 -9.85 -16.49 -23.16
CA ILE A 271 -10.47 -15.52 -22.22
C ILE A 271 -9.45 -15.02 -21.20
N GLU A 272 -8.61 -15.91 -20.65
CA GLU A 272 -7.52 -15.52 -19.72
C GLU A 272 -6.46 -14.63 -20.40
N LYS A 273 -6.10 -14.91 -21.66
CA LYS A 273 -5.18 -14.05 -22.42
C LYS A 273 -5.75 -12.65 -22.63
N ILE A 274 -7.01 -12.55 -23.06
CA ILE A 274 -7.69 -11.27 -23.26
C ILE A 274 -7.83 -10.53 -21.92
N PHE A 275 -8.13 -11.23 -20.82
CA PHE A 275 -8.19 -10.63 -19.49
C PHE A 275 -6.83 -10.03 -19.08
N ASN A 276 -5.75 -10.81 -19.20
CA ASN A 276 -4.41 -10.32 -18.88
C ASN A 276 -4.00 -9.15 -19.79
N TRP A 277 -4.41 -9.18 -21.06
CA TRP A 277 -4.23 -8.06 -21.97
C TRP A 277 -5.00 -6.82 -21.48
N CYS A 278 -6.28 -6.95 -21.10
CA CYS A 278 -7.07 -5.83 -20.56
C CYS A 278 -6.42 -5.22 -19.31
N GLU A 279 -6.02 -6.04 -18.33
CA GLU A 279 -5.33 -5.59 -17.11
C GLU A 279 -4.04 -4.84 -17.43
N LYS A 280 -3.25 -5.36 -18.39
CA LYS A 280 -2.04 -4.71 -18.86
C LYS A 280 -2.35 -3.34 -19.45
N ILE A 281 -3.34 -3.23 -20.34
CA ILE A 281 -3.75 -1.95 -20.95
C ILE A 281 -4.20 -0.95 -19.89
N ILE A 282 -5.04 -1.37 -18.93
CA ILE A 282 -5.53 -0.51 -17.84
C ILE A 282 -4.38 0.01 -16.98
N SER A 283 -3.33 -0.81 -16.78
CA SER A 283 -2.16 -0.40 -15.98
C SER A 283 -1.16 0.49 -16.72
N GLU A 284 -1.09 0.39 -18.06
CA GLU A 284 -0.07 1.05 -18.88
C GLU A 284 -0.59 2.28 -19.64
N ILE A 285 -1.89 2.36 -19.92
CA ILE A 285 -2.53 3.41 -20.72
C ILE A 285 -3.53 4.18 -19.86
N ASP A 286 -3.20 5.44 -19.61
CA ASP A 286 -4.10 6.39 -18.96
C ASP A 286 -5.26 6.75 -19.92
N PRO A 287 -6.53 6.55 -19.50
CA PRO A 287 -7.69 6.84 -20.35
C PRO A 287 -7.86 8.33 -20.66
N ASP A 288 -7.44 9.24 -19.78
CA ASP A 288 -7.72 10.68 -19.96
C ASP A 288 -6.89 11.30 -21.11
N PRO A 289 -5.57 11.05 -21.23
CA PRO A 289 -4.80 11.48 -22.39
C PRO A 289 -5.25 10.85 -23.71
N LEU A 290 -5.77 9.62 -23.67
CA LEU A 290 -6.27 8.91 -24.85
C LEU A 290 -7.61 9.49 -25.31
N ASN A 291 -8.55 9.72 -24.39
CA ASN A 291 -9.83 10.38 -24.69
C ASN A 291 -9.62 11.79 -25.26
N ASN A 292 -8.70 12.57 -24.68
CA ASN A 292 -8.30 13.87 -25.22
C ASN A 292 -7.78 13.81 -26.67
N PHE A 293 -7.02 12.77 -27.01
CA PHE A 293 -6.59 12.54 -28.38
C PHE A 293 -7.76 12.18 -29.29
N LEU A 294 -8.65 11.27 -28.85
CA LEU A 294 -9.82 10.86 -29.63
C LEU A 294 -10.78 12.03 -29.89
N ASP A 295 -10.96 12.92 -28.92
CA ASP A 295 -11.74 14.16 -29.08
C ASP A 295 -11.08 15.13 -30.04
N SER A 296 -9.75 15.29 -29.96
CA SER A 296 -8.98 16.10 -30.90
C SER A 296 -9.08 15.55 -32.33
N LEU A 297 -9.07 14.23 -32.47
CA LEU A 297 -9.22 13.52 -33.73
C LEU A 297 -10.63 13.68 -34.30
N LYS A 298 -11.66 13.61 -33.45
CA LYS A 298 -13.07 13.81 -33.82
C LYS A 298 -13.35 15.23 -34.33
N ASN A 299 -12.63 16.21 -33.79
CA ASN A 299 -12.76 17.63 -34.14
C ASN A 299 -11.90 18.06 -35.35
N MET A 300 -11.17 17.14 -36.02
CA MET A 300 -10.45 17.47 -37.25
C MET A 300 -11.41 17.80 -38.41
N GLY A 301 -11.17 18.95 -39.07
CA GLY A 301 -11.98 19.50 -40.17
C GLY A 301 -12.10 18.64 -41.45
N ASN A 302 -12.64 19.22 -42.53
CA ASN A 302 -13.02 18.52 -43.78
C ASN A 302 -11.87 17.77 -44.49
N SER A 303 -12.24 16.79 -45.33
CA SER A 303 -11.38 15.75 -45.94
C SER A 303 -10.06 16.20 -46.59
N LYS A 304 -9.93 17.47 -47.02
CA LYS A 304 -8.67 18.00 -47.59
C LYS A 304 -7.57 18.26 -46.55
N GLU A 305 -7.86 18.17 -45.26
CA GLU A 305 -6.90 18.42 -44.17
C GLU A 305 -6.54 17.17 -43.34
N ARG A 306 -7.07 15.99 -43.67
CA ARG A 306 -6.84 14.76 -42.89
C ARG A 306 -5.65 13.99 -43.47
N SER A 307 -4.50 14.05 -42.82
CA SER A 307 -3.31 13.26 -43.20
C SER A 307 -2.69 12.59 -41.97
N LEU A 308 -2.01 11.45 -42.16
CA LEU A 308 -1.29 10.76 -41.08
C LEU A 308 -0.23 11.66 -40.42
N THR A 309 0.35 12.61 -41.17
CA THR A 309 1.29 13.61 -40.65
C THR A 309 0.62 14.55 -39.65
N LYS A 310 -0.59 15.03 -39.94
CA LYS A 310 -1.34 15.90 -39.03
C LYS A 310 -1.88 15.15 -37.81
N ILE A 311 -2.22 13.87 -37.95
CA ILE A 311 -2.59 13.03 -36.78
C ILE A 311 -1.41 12.89 -35.81
N LYS A 312 -0.17 12.79 -36.32
CA LYS A 312 1.05 12.77 -35.51
C LYS A 312 1.30 14.08 -34.76
N GLU A 313 0.78 15.19 -35.27
CA GLU A 313 0.88 16.53 -34.66
C GLU A 313 -0.19 16.79 -33.58
N LEU A 314 -1.21 15.92 -33.47
CA LEU A 314 -2.24 16.06 -32.43
C LEU A 314 -1.65 15.85 -31.03
N LYS A 315 -2.14 16.65 -30.07
CA LYS A 315 -1.79 16.50 -28.67
C LYS A 315 -2.09 15.07 -28.20
N ARG A 316 -1.15 14.48 -27.45
CA ARG A 316 -1.24 13.12 -26.90
C ARG A 316 -1.27 11.98 -27.96
N TYR A 317 -0.85 12.23 -29.21
CA TYR A 317 -0.64 11.19 -30.23
C TYR A 317 0.18 9.99 -29.74
N GLU A 318 1.26 10.23 -29.00
CA GLU A 318 2.12 9.18 -28.44
C GLU A 318 1.36 8.17 -27.56
N THR A 319 0.32 8.61 -26.86
CA THR A 319 -0.55 7.72 -26.06
C THR A 319 -1.42 6.86 -26.97
N PHE A 320 -2.01 7.44 -28.01
CA PHE A 320 -2.79 6.69 -29.01
C PHE A 320 -1.92 5.71 -29.82
N TYR A 321 -0.71 6.11 -30.20
CA TYR A 321 0.21 5.23 -30.91
C TYR A 321 0.54 3.98 -30.08
N LYS A 322 0.90 4.16 -28.81
CA LYS A 322 1.13 3.04 -27.87
C LYS A 322 -0.10 2.20 -27.62
N PHE A 323 -1.28 2.82 -27.53
CA PHE A 323 -2.54 2.12 -27.36
C PHE A 323 -2.86 1.25 -28.58
N SER A 324 -2.82 1.84 -29.78
CA SER A 324 -3.13 1.16 -31.05
C SER A 324 -2.17 0.02 -31.38
N GLU A 325 -0.90 0.10 -30.95
CA GLU A 325 0.09 -0.99 -31.06
C GLU A 325 -0.39 -2.30 -30.43
N GLN A 326 -1.15 -2.22 -29.35
CA GLN A 326 -1.55 -3.40 -28.58
C GLN A 326 -2.71 -4.18 -29.23
N PHE A 327 -3.38 -3.61 -30.24
CA PHE A 327 -4.57 -4.20 -30.86
C PHE A 327 -4.26 -5.37 -31.80
N GLU A 328 -2.99 -5.56 -32.20
CA GLU A 328 -2.60 -6.74 -32.98
C GLU A 328 -2.80 -8.04 -32.17
N GLU A 329 -2.45 -8.01 -30.87
CA GLU A 329 -2.62 -9.16 -29.98
C GLU A 329 -4.11 -9.45 -29.73
N LEU A 330 -4.88 -8.41 -29.40
CA LEU A 330 -6.32 -8.54 -29.20
C LEU A 330 -7.05 -9.05 -30.44
N TYR A 331 -6.67 -8.57 -31.63
CA TYR A 331 -7.24 -9.04 -32.89
C TYR A 331 -7.07 -10.56 -33.07
N ARG A 332 -5.85 -11.07 -32.85
CA ARG A 332 -5.56 -12.51 -32.98
C ARG A 332 -6.40 -13.33 -32.01
N ASP A 333 -6.44 -12.93 -30.74
CA ASP A 333 -7.15 -13.71 -29.73
C ASP A 333 -8.69 -13.66 -29.91
N GLN A 334 -9.27 -12.54 -30.36
CA GLN A 334 -10.71 -12.47 -30.66
C GLN A 334 -11.10 -13.28 -31.92
N GLU A 335 -10.28 -13.29 -32.96
CA GLU A 335 -10.54 -14.13 -34.16
C GLU A 335 -10.41 -15.62 -33.86
N ASP A 336 -9.43 -16.01 -33.04
CA ASP A 336 -9.30 -17.40 -32.61
C ASP A 336 -10.53 -17.87 -31.82
N ILE A 337 -11.06 -17.04 -30.91
CA ILE A 337 -12.31 -17.35 -30.20
C ILE A 337 -13.46 -17.53 -31.18
N LYS A 338 -13.59 -16.67 -32.18
CA LYS A 338 -14.67 -16.74 -33.19
C LYS A 338 -14.63 -18.04 -33.98
N VAL A 339 -13.43 -18.52 -34.34
CA VAL A 339 -13.24 -19.80 -35.03
C VAL A 339 -13.59 -20.98 -34.11
N ILE A 340 -13.12 -20.95 -32.85
CA ILE A 340 -13.37 -22.02 -31.87
C ILE A 340 -14.85 -22.10 -31.49
N PHE A 341 -15.52 -20.95 -31.36
CA PHE A 341 -16.88 -20.80 -30.82
C PHE A 341 -17.99 -20.82 -31.89
N SER A 342 -17.76 -21.49 -33.03
CA SER A 342 -18.79 -21.59 -34.08
C SER A 342 -20.10 -22.20 -33.56
N VAL A 343 -21.25 -21.73 -34.05
CA VAL A 343 -22.59 -22.21 -33.64
C VAL A 343 -22.74 -23.72 -33.85
N ASP A 344 -22.07 -24.28 -34.86
CA ASP A 344 -22.07 -25.70 -35.16
C ASP A 344 -21.30 -26.51 -34.11
N THR A 345 -20.20 -25.96 -33.59
CA THR A 345 -19.48 -26.54 -32.45
C THR A 345 -20.39 -26.62 -31.22
N ILE A 346 -21.12 -25.54 -30.89
CA ILE A 346 -21.98 -25.48 -29.70
C ILE A 346 -23.18 -26.43 -29.81
N LYS A 347 -23.83 -26.48 -30.98
CA LYS A 347 -24.97 -27.37 -31.24
C LYS A 347 -24.57 -28.84 -31.14
N LYS A 348 -23.41 -29.22 -31.68
CA LYS A 348 -22.86 -30.58 -31.58
C LYS A 348 -22.62 -30.99 -30.12
N GLN A 349 -22.21 -30.05 -29.27
CA GLN A 349 -21.81 -30.34 -27.89
C GLN A 349 -22.96 -30.38 -26.87
N ARG A 350 -24.08 -29.67 -27.12
CA ARG A 350 -25.24 -29.67 -26.21
C ARG A 350 -25.92 -31.04 -26.08
N GLY A 351 -25.90 -31.85 -27.14
CA GLY A 351 -26.44 -33.22 -27.13
C GLY A 351 -25.59 -34.21 -26.33
N ASN A 352 -24.29 -33.94 -26.18
CA ASN A 352 -23.34 -34.85 -25.53
C ASN A 352 -23.38 -34.76 -24.00
N MET A 353 -23.72 -33.61 -23.42
CA MET A 353 -23.63 -33.39 -21.98
C MET A 353 -24.51 -34.33 -21.14
N ASN A 354 -25.73 -34.62 -21.60
CA ASN A 354 -26.62 -35.56 -20.89
C ASN A 354 -26.09 -37.00 -20.90
N ASN A 355 -25.43 -37.40 -22.00
CA ASN A 355 -24.79 -38.70 -22.07
C ASN A 355 -23.55 -38.76 -21.17
N ILE A 356 -22.76 -37.69 -21.14
CA ILE A 356 -21.60 -37.53 -20.26
C ILE A 356 -22.01 -37.65 -18.79
N LEU A 357 -23.07 -36.95 -18.36
CA LEU A 357 -23.57 -37.04 -16.99
C LEU A 357 -23.98 -38.46 -16.62
N LYS A 358 -24.72 -39.16 -17.51
CA LYS A 358 -25.10 -40.56 -17.30
C LYS A 358 -23.89 -41.51 -17.23
N LEU A 359 -22.82 -41.22 -17.98
CA LEU A 359 -21.57 -41.96 -17.91
C LEU A 359 -20.90 -41.78 -16.54
N PHE A 360 -20.81 -40.54 -16.05
CA PHE A 360 -20.28 -40.25 -14.72
C PHE A 360 -21.12 -40.83 -13.59
N GLU A 361 -22.45 -40.78 -13.67
CA GLU A 361 -23.35 -41.39 -12.67
C GLU A 361 -23.13 -42.91 -12.55
N LYS A 362 -22.74 -43.56 -13.63
CA LYS A 362 -22.43 -45.00 -13.65
C LYS A 362 -21.00 -45.32 -13.25
N SER A 363 -20.09 -44.35 -13.23
CA SER A 363 -18.67 -44.55 -12.96
C SER A 363 -18.37 -45.02 -11.53
N ALA A 364 -17.29 -45.78 -11.38
CA ALA A 364 -16.76 -46.22 -10.10
C ALA A 364 -16.44 -45.05 -9.15
N ILE A 365 -15.91 -43.94 -9.66
CA ILE A 365 -15.55 -42.77 -8.83
C ILE A 365 -16.78 -42.09 -8.21
N PHE A 366 -17.89 -42.01 -8.96
CA PHE A 366 -19.14 -41.44 -8.44
C PHE A 366 -19.72 -42.33 -7.36
N LYS A 367 -19.81 -43.65 -7.62
CA LYS A 367 -20.25 -44.66 -6.62
C LYS A 367 -19.40 -44.61 -5.35
N LEU A 368 -18.08 -44.54 -5.50
CA LEU A 368 -17.14 -44.44 -4.38
C LEU A 368 -17.34 -43.15 -3.59
N SER A 369 -17.46 -42.00 -4.27
CA SER A 369 -17.66 -40.71 -3.62
C SER A 369 -18.97 -40.65 -2.82
N LEU A 370 -20.06 -41.22 -3.35
CA LEU A 370 -21.34 -41.34 -2.65
C LEU A 370 -21.23 -42.24 -1.42
N CYS A 371 -20.49 -43.35 -1.52
CA CYS A 371 -20.28 -44.23 -0.38
C CYS A 371 -19.44 -43.57 0.71
N LEU A 372 -18.32 -42.94 0.35
CA LEU A 372 -17.45 -42.24 1.31
C LEU A 372 -18.19 -41.10 2.01
N ALA A 373 -19.05 -40.37 1.29
CA ALA A 373 -19.92 -39.36 1.89
C ALA A 373 -20.87 -39.97 2.93
N LYS A 374 -21.47 -41.14 2.66
CA LYS A 374 -22.31 -41.86 3.62
C LYS A 374 -21.54 -42.35 4.86
N GLU A 375 -20.29 -42.78 4.67
CA GLU A 375 -19.39 -43.16 5.77
C GLU A 375 -18.79 -41.95 6.51
N SER A 376 -19.27 -40.73 6.24
CA SER A 376 -18.78 -39.48 6.84
C SER A 376 -17.26 -39.36 6.70
N PHE A 377 -16.75 -39.60 5.49
CA PHE A 377 -15.34 -39.48 5.17
C PHE A 377 -14.91 -38.01 5.16
N ASP A 378 -13.93 -37.67 6.00
CA ASP A 378 -13.21 -36.40 5.96
C ASP A 378 -11.88 -36.61 5.25
N SER A 379 -11.48 -35.75 4.32
CA SER A 379 -10.17 -35.86 3.65
C SER A 379 -9.06 -35.08 4.35
N LYS A 380 -9.38 -34.21 5.32
CA LYS A 380 -8.43 -33.29 5.96
C LYS A 380 -7.26 -33.99 6.65
N PRO A 381 -7.46 -35.00 7.55
CA PRO A 381 -6.33 -35.73 8.15
C PRO A 381 -5.37 -36.35 7.14
N MET A 382 -5.89 -37.02 6.09
CA MET A 382 -5.04 -37.60 5.03
C MET A 382 -4.24 -36.53 4.29
N LYS A 383 -4.88 -35.40 3.98
CA LYS A 383 -4.19 -34.25 3.38
C LYS A 383 -3.06 -33.76 4.28
N SER A 384 -3.32 -33.56 5.57
CA SER A 384 -2.30 -33.11 6.54
C SER A 384 -1.14 -34.09 6.66
N ALA A 385 -1.40 -35.40 6.63
CA ALA A 385 -0.34 -36.41 6.62
C ALA A 385 0.53 -36.36 5.36
N ILE A 386 -0.08 -36.22 4.18
CA ILE A 386 0.67 -36.07 2.91
C ILE A 386 1.48 -34.78 2.91
N GLU A 387 0.89 -33.67 3.37
CA GLU A 387 1.59 -32.39 3.51
C GLU A 387 2.77 -32.49 4.48
N TYR A 388 2.62 -33.21 5.60
CA TYR A 388 3.69 -33.50 6.55
C TYR A 388 4.85 -34.28 5.90
N ILE A 389 4.53 -35.39 5.25
CA ILE A 389 5.52 -36.26 4.58
C ILE A 389 6.26 -35.43 3.52
N THR A 390 5.54 -34.81 2.60
CA THR A 390 6.13 -34.03 1.50
C THR A 390 6.95 -32.84 1.99
N SER A 391 6.49 -32.13 3.03
CA SER A 391 7.24 -31.02 3.65
C SER A 391 8.55 -31.48 4.28
N THR A 392 8.58 -32.69 4.82
CA THR A 392 9.77 -33.28 5.45
C THR A 392 10.78 -33.75 4.40
N PHE A 393 10.33 -34.30 3.28
CA PHE A 393 11.22 -34.81 2.22
C PHE A 393 11.76 -33.74 1.27
N ASP A 394 11.01 -32.67 0.99
CA ASP A 394 11.48 -31.65 0.06
C ASP A 394 12.45 -30.68 0.75
N VAL A 395 13.74 -30.94 0.58
CA VAL A 395 14.86 -30.17 1.14
C VAL A 395 15.48 -29.16 0.16
N SER A 396 14.87 -28.90 -1.00
CA SER A 396 15.43 -28.05 -2.06
C SER A 396 15.74 -26.61 -1.62
N HIS A 397 15.02 -26.10 -0.63
CA HIS A 397 15.18 -24.76 -0.05
C HIS A 397 16.20 -24.69 1.10
N SER A 398 16.70 -25.84 1.59
CA SER A 398 17.53 -25.89 2.81
C SER A 398 18.90 -25.21 2.63
N LYS A 399 19.53 -25.35 1.45
CA LYS A 399 20.88 -24.83 1.20
C LYS A 399 20.92 -23.29 1.21
N PRO A 400 20.09 -22.55 0.45
CA PRO A 400 20.06 -21.08 0.50
C PRO A 400 19.75 -20.55 1.90
N THR A 401 18.83 -21.20 2.62
CA THR A 401 18.48 -20.84 4.00
C THR A 401 19.66 -21.05 4.96
N ARG A 402 20.36 -22.18 4.86
CA ARG A 402 21.56 -22.46 5.68
C ARG A 402 22.69 -21.46 5.41
N GLU A 403 22.93 -21.11 4.16
CA GLU A 403 23.94 -20.12 3.78
C GLU A 403 23.62 -18.73 4.33
N LEU A 404 22.33 -18.34 4.32
CA LEU A 404 21.86 -17.11 4.96
C LEU A 404 22.15 -17.10 6.47
N PHE A 405 21.81 -18.18 7.19
CA PHE A 405 22.08 -18.28 8.62
C PHE A 405 23.58 -18.29 8.95
N ASN A 406 24.40 -18.92 8.11
CA ASN A 406 25.85 -18.84 8.27
C ASN A 406 26.36 -17.39 8.16
N GLN A 407 25.82 -16.58 7.25
CA GLN A 407 26.18 -15.15 7.22
C GLN A 407 25.62 -14.37 8.41
N PHE A 408 24.41 -14.70 8.87
CA PHE A 408 23.85 -14.11 10.09
C PHE A 408 24.77 -14.32 11.29
N LEU A 409 25.35 -15.52 11.45
CA LEU A 409 26.30 -15.82 12.53
C LEU A 409 27.57 -14.96 12.42
N ILE A 410 28.09 -14.73 11.22
CA ILE A 410 29.25 -13.85 10.99
C ILE A 410 28.91 -12.41 11.41
N MET A 411 27.79 -11.89 10.92
CA MET A 411 27.30 -10.54 11.24
C MET A 411 27.08 -10.38 12.76
N ARG A 412 26.46 -11.37 13.41
CA ARG A 412 26.26 -11.39 14.86
C ARG A 412 27.59 -11.37 15.61
N SER A 413 28.58 -12.13 15.17
CA SER A 413 29.92 -12.12 15.77
C SER A 413 30.61 -10.77 15.66
N ASP A 414 30.53 -10.11 14.50
CA ASP A 414 31.10 -8.77 14.31
C ASP A 414 30.37 -7.74 15.21
N LEU A 415 29.05 -7.85 15.37
CA LEU A 415 28.27 -6.99 16.25
C LEU A 415 28.68 -7.17 17.72
N SER A 416 28.81 -8.42 18.19
CA SER A 416 29.22 -8.71 19.56
C SER A 416 30.60 -8.13 19.89
N LYS A 417 31.55 -8.18 18.95
CA LYS A 417 32.88 -7.56 19.14
C LYS A 417 32.77 -6.04 19.32
N VAL A 418 31.95 -5.38 18.51
CA VAL A 418 31.70 -3.94 18.64
C VAL A 418 31.09 -3.61 20.00
N GLU A 419 30.10 -4.38 20.46
CA GLU A 419 29.48 -4.18 21.77
C GLU A 419 30.47 -4.35 22.92
N GLU A 420 31.32 -5.38 22.87
CA GLU A 420 32.36 -5.62 23.86
C GLU A 420 33.37 -4.47 23.92
N PHE A 421 33.79 -3.96 22.77
CA PHE A 421 34.71 -2.82 22.68
C PHE A 421 34.11 -1.55 23.32
N ILE A 422 32.84 -1.22 23.00
CA ILE A 422 32.16 -0.06 23.58
C ILE A 422 32.02 -0.22 25.10
N LYS A 423 31.59 -1.40 25.58
CA LYS A 423 31.40 -1.67 27.02
C LYS A 423 32.71 -1.59 27.80
N GLY A 424 33.84 -1.98 27.19
CA GLY A 424 35.18 -1.89 27.79
C GLY A 424 35.75 -0.47 27.84
N SER A 425 35.21 0.46 27.06
CA SER A 425 35.71 1.84 26.95
C SER A 425 35.09 2.73 28.03
N LYS A 426 35.72 2.85 29.20
CA LYS A 426 35.37 3.88 30.20
C LYS A 426 36.03 5.21 29.85
N ALA A 427 35.22 6.23 29.59
CA ALA A 427 35.73 7.57 29.37
C ALA A 427 36.05 8.27 30.71
N ASN A 428 37.33 8.56 30.94
CA ASN A 428 37.77 9.42 32.04
C ASN A 428 37.65 10.88 31.58
N PHE A 429 36.59 11.57 32.00
CA PHE A 429 36.42 12.98 31.68
C PHE A 429 36.98 13.86 32.78
N SER A 430 37.78 14.85 32.41
CA SER A 430 38.13 15.99 33.26
C SER A 430 36.88 16.83 33.54
N GLU A 431 36.68 17.29 34.79
CA GLU A 431 35.58 18.21 35.16
C GLU A 431 35.60 19.52 34.36
N ASN A 432 36.75 19.90 33.80
CA ASN A 432 36.91 21.07 32.96
C ASN A 432 36.65 20.82 31.46
N ASN A 433 36.14 19.65 31.08
CA ASN A 433 35.90 19.30 29.69
C ASN A 433 34.87 20.24 29.04
N ILE A 434 35.35 21.02 28.06
CA ILE A 434 34.57 22.03 27.32
C ILE A 434 33.37 21.39 26.59
N ILE A 435 33.48 20.12 26.19
CA ILE A 435 32.39 19.38 25.53
C ILE A 435 31.23 19.12 26.51
N LEU A 436 31.52 18.93 27.80
CA LEU A 436 30.51 18.75 28.85
C LEU A 436 29.77 20.05 29.20
N LYS A 437 30.30 21.20 28.77
CA LYS A 437 29.68 22.53 28.97
C LYS A 437 28.69 22.90 27.85
N LEU A 438 28.54 22.08 26.81
CA LEU A 438 27.57 22.29 25.74
C LEU A 438 26.17 21.81 26.19
N GLU A 439 25.31 22.75 26.61
CA GLU A 439 23.94 22.47 27.10
C GLU A 439 23.06 21.67 26.10
N THR A 440 23.37 21.74 24.81
CA THR A 440 22.62 21.07 23.72
C THR A 440 23.52 20.30 22.74
N ALA A 441 24.62 19.71 23.21
CA ALA A 441 25.64 19.03 22.38
C ALA A 441 25.08 18.09 21.30
N LYS A 442 24.04 17.31 21.63
CA LYS A 442 23.35 16.42 20.68
C LYS A 442 22.68 17.18 19.54
N GLU A 443 21.96 18.25 19.86
CA GLU A 443 21.25 19.06 18.87
C GLU A 443 22.22 19.82 17.98
N ILE A 444 23.31 20.34 18.55
CA ILE A 444 24.39 21.01 17.82
C ILE A 444 25.02 20.02 16.82
N SER A 445 25.40 18.83 17.28
CA SER A 445 25.98 17.78 16.43
C SER A 445 25.04 17.35 15.29
N LEU A 446 23.76 17.13 15.61
CA LEU A 446 22.72 16.78 14.63
C LEU A 446 22.53 17.86 13.56
N ASN A 447 22.35 19.11 13.99
CA ASN A 447 22.10 20.23 13.07
C ASN A 447 23.32 20.50 12.18
N PHE A 448 24.52 20.42 12.76
CA PHE A 448 25.76 20.60 12.01
C PHE A 448 25.96 19.45 11.01
N GLY A 449 25.81 18.19 11.45
CA GLY A 449 25.93 17.03 10.56
C GLY A 449 24.92 17.04 9.41
N ARG A 450 23.67 17.40 9.67
CA ARG A 450 22.66 17.60 8.61
C ARG A 450 23.05 18.70 7.63
N GLY A 451 23.60 19.80 8.14
CA GLY A 451 24.11 20.88 7.31
C GLY A 451 25.28 20.45 6.43
N VAL A 452 26.24 19.71 7.00
CA VAL A 452 27.38 19.14 6.26
C VAL A 452 26.89 18.19 5.17
N ASN A 453 25.94 17.31 5.47
CA ASN A 453 25.37 16.39 4.47
C ASN A 453 24.67 17.12 3.33
N LEU A 454 23.90 18.17 3.65
CA LEU A 454 23.25 19.01 2.65
C LEU A 454 24.27 19.61 1.68
N ILE A 455 25.34 20.20 2.22
CA ILE A 455 26.37 20.84 1.41
C ILE A 455 27.23 19.82 0.67
N HIS A 456 27.43 18.62 1.20
CA HIS A 456 28.26 17.61 0.55
C HIS A 456 27.75 17.23 -0.85
N GLY A 457 26.44 16.97 -1.00
CA GLY A 457 25.84 16.71 -2.31
C GLY A 457 26.01 17.89 -3.27
N MET A 458 25.88 19.11 -2.75
CA MET A 458 26.13 20.36 -3.49
C MET A 458 27.61 20.51 -3.90
N ALA A 459 28.53 20.11 -3.03
CA ALA A 459 29.97 20.14 -3.26
C ALA A 459 30.37 19.11 -4.33
N ILE A 460 29.81 17.89 -4.30
CA ILE A 460 29.99 16.90 -5.37
C ILE A 460 29.48 17.47 -6.70
N ALA A 461 28.27 18.02 -6.73
CA ALA A 461 27.71 18.62 -7.94
C ALA A 461 28.59 19.77 -8.45
N PHE A 462 29.12 20.59 -7.55
CA PHE A 462 30.03 21.69 -7.88
C PHE A 462 31.40 21.22 -8.40
N GLN A 463 31.97 20.16 -7.81
CA GLN A 463 33.20 19.53 -8.30
C GLN A 463 33.00 18.93 -9.70
N ASN A 464 31.82 18.37 -9.96
CA ASN A 464 31.42 17.82 -11.25
C ASN A 464 30.77 18.85 -12.19
N LYS A 465 30.96 20.16 -11.94
CA LYS A 465 30.35 21.23 -12.76
C LYS A 465 30.70 21.15 -14.23
N ASN A 466 31.88 20.65 -14.57
CA ASN A 466 32.30 20.49 -15.97
C ASN A 466 31.46 19.40 -16.65
N SER A 467 31.26 18.25 -16.02
CA SER A 467 30.40 17.18 -16.53
C SER A 467 28.94 17.62 -16.64
N LEU A 468 28.45 18.44 -15.69
CA LEU A 468 27.13 19.06 -15.79
C LEU A 468 27.04 20.02 -16.99
N ARG A 469 28.07 20.83 -17.24
CA ARG A 469 28.17 21.69 -18.44
C ARG A 469 28.29 20.90 -19.73
N GLU A 470 28.99 19.77 -19.73
CA GLU A 470 29.06 18.89 -20.90
C GLU A 470 27.69 18.32 -21.23
N ALA A 471 26.89 17.95 -20.21
CA ALA A 471 25.52 17.47 -20.40
C ALA A 471 24.57 18.53 -20.98
N THR A 472 24.92 19.83 -20.95
CA THR A 472 24.14 20.86 -21.64
C THR A 472 24.41 20.91 -23.15
N ASN A 473 25.45 20.21 -23.63
CA ASN A 473 25.92 20.28 -25.01
C ASN A 473 25.70 18.97 -25.78
N TYR A 474 24.86 18.06 -25.28
CA TYR A 474 24.51 16.85 -26.02
C TYR A 474 23.76 17.20 -27.30
N ASP A 475 24.17 16.56 -28.40
CA ASP A 475 23.51 16.70 -29.68
C ASP A 475 22.06 16.21 -29.62
N LYS A 476 21.23 16.76 -30.50
CA LYS A 476 19.79 16.52 -30.52
C LYS A 476 19.46 15.01 -30.60
N GLU A 477 20.20 14.24 -31.39
CA GLU A 477 20.00 12.78 -31.52
C GLU A 477 20.27 12.03 -30.21
N VAL A 478 21.23 12.47 -29.42
CA VAL A 478 21.57 11.90 -28.11
C VAL A 478 20.49 12.23 -27.09
N LEU A 479 20.03 13.50 -27.06
CA LEU A 479 18.92 13.92 -26.20
C LEU A 479 17.63 13.16 -26.52
N GLU A 480 17.30 12.99 -27.80
CA GLU A 480 16.16 12.19 -28.25
C GLU A 480 16.29 10.71 -27.84
N SER A 481 17.49 10.14 -27.91
CA SER A 481 17.77 8.76 -27.48
C SER A 481 17.63 8.58 -25.96
N ILE A 482 18.11 9.56 -25.18
CA ILE A 482 17.95 9.59 -23.71
C ILE A 482 16.45 9.70 -23.35
N GLN A 483 15.71 10.59 -24.00
CA GLN A 483 14.26 10.78 -23.77
C GLN A 483 13.42 9.54 -24.14
N LYS A 484 13.84 8.76 -25.13
CA LYS A 484 13.21 7.48 -25.50
C LYS A 484 13.49 6.38 -24.48
N SER A 485 14.68 6.38 -23.89
CA SER A 485 15.15 5.31 -22.98
C SER A 485 14.68 5.49 -21.54
N ILE A 486 14.44 6.72 -21.09
CA ILE A 486 14.06 7.02 -19.70
C ILE A 486 12.58 7.48 -19.64
N LYS A 487 11.70 6.66 -19.03
CA LYS A 487 10.26 6.96 -18.87
C LYS A 487 9.99 8.07 -17.83
N ASN A 488 10.78 8.12 -16.77
CA ASN A 488 10.66 9.13 -15.71
C ASN A 488 11.64 10.28 -16.01
N ASN A 489 11.22 11.54 -15.86
CA ASN A 489 12.07 12.74 -16.05
C ASN A 489 12.36 13.12 -17.51
N ARG A 490 11.51 12.67 -18.45
CA ARG A 490 11.58 13.07 -19.87
C ARG A 490 11.63 14.59 -20.05
N HIS A 491 10.82 15.32 -19.27
CA HIS A 491 10.73 16.79 -19.32
C HIS A 491 12.03 17.52 -18.97
N PHE A 492 12.85 16.99 -18.07
CA PHE A 492 14.15 17.60 -17.76
C PHE A 492 15.10 17.56 -18.96
N TRP A 493 15.06 16.46 -19.72
CA TRP A 493 15.92 16.27 -20.89
C TRP A 493 15.40 16.95 -22.16
N GLU A 494 14.23 17.60 -22.13
CA GLU A 494 13.76 18.49 -23.21
C GLU A 494 14.62 19.76 -23.29
N ASN A 495 15.02 20.29 -22.14
CA ASN A 495 15.93 21.42 -22.04
C ASN A 495 16.75 21.34 -20.74
N PRO A 496 17.82 20.53 -20.71
CA PRO A 496 18.65 20.38 -19.51
C PRO A 496 19.50 21.64 -19.24
N VAL A 497 19.70 22.50 -20.25
CA VAL A 497 20.58 23.68 -20.17
C VAL A 497 20.11 24.66 -19.10
N LYS A 498 18.84 25.05 -19.12
CA LYS A 498 18.27 26.04 -18.19
C LYS A 498 18.36 25.61 -16.72
N PRO A 499 17.87 24.42 -16.31
CA PRO A 499 17.95 23.98 -14.92
C PRO A 499 19.39 23.75 -14.46
N ILE A 500 20.25 23.15 -15.30
CA ILE A 500 21.67 22.91 -14.94
C ILE A 500 22.40 24.22 -14.71
N ASN A 501 22.27 25.20 -15.61
CA ASN A 501 22.94 26.48 -15.45
C ASN A 501 22.45 27.27 -14.22
N LYS A 502 21.14 27.20 -13.92
CA LYS A 502 20.58 27.77 -12.69
C LYS A 502 21.27 27.17 -11.45
N LEU A 503 21.33 25.83 -11.37
CA LEU A 503 21.98 25.13 -10.26
C LEU A 503 23.46 25.53 -10.13
N LEU A 504 24.21 25.53 -11.23
CA LEU A 504 25.64 25.88 -11.22
C LEU A 504 25.87 27.31 -10.72
N MET A 505 25.05 28.27 -11.16
CA MET A 505 25.12 29.66 -10.70
C MET A 505 24.82 29.77 -9.20
N GLU A 506 23.79 29.07 -8.71
CA GLU A 506 23.44 29.04 -7.29
C GLU A 506 24.55 28.42 -6.43
N LEU A 507 25.19 27.35 -6.91
CA LEU A 507 26.33 26.71 -6.25
C LEU A 507 27.58 27.61 -6.23
N GLU A 508 27.87 28.34 -7.32
CA GLU A 508 28.97 29.32 -7.37
C GLU A 508 28.75 30.45 -6.36
N ASN A 509 27.51 30.95 -6.24
CA ASN A 509 27.16 31.98 -5.26
C ASN A 509 27.28 31.47 -3.83
N LEU A 510 26.84 30.23 -3.56
CA LEU A 510 26.99 29.60 -2.25
C LEU A 510 28.47 29.43 -1.88
N ASN A 511 29.30 28.98 -2.83
CA ASN A 511 30.74 28.82 -2.62
C ASN A 511 31.45 30.15 -2.35
N ARG A 512 31.09 31.22 -3.09
CA ARG A 512 31.61 32.57 -2.84
C ARG A 512 31.23 33.09 -1.45
N PHE A 513 29.98 32.90 -1.05
CA PHE A 513 29.52 33.27 0.29
C PHE A 513 30.28 32.52 1.37
N ALA A 514 30.42 31.20 1.22
CA ALA A 514 31.17 30.37 2.17
C ALA A 514 32.60 30.88 2.34
N GLY A 515 33.28 31.25 1.25
CA GLY A 515 34.63 31.83 1.26
C GLY A 515 34.79 33.11 2.08
N ASN A 516 33.72 33.89 2.26
CA ASN A 516 33.76 35.14 3.03
C ASN A 516 33.64 34.92 4.55
N ILE A 517 33.18 33.74 4.98
CA ILE A 517 32.91 33.43 6.40
C ILE A 517 33.71 32.22 6.89
N THR A 518 34.75 31.81 6.15
CA THR A 518 35.60 30.66 6.50
C THR A 518 36.44 30.86 7.75
N ASP A 519 36.66 32.09 8.19
CA ASP A 519 37.46 32.41 9.38
C ASP A 519 36.59 32.91 10.56
N ASN A 520 35.27 32.87 10.41
CA ASN A 520 34.29 33.30 11.40
C ASN A 520 33.96 32.19 12.41
N ASP A 521 33.19 32.50 13.46
CA ASP A 521 32.80 31.50 14.45
C ASP A 521 31.81 30.44 13.90
N LEU A 522 31.67 29.33 14.62
CA LEU A 522 30.81 28.18 14.23
C LEU A 522 29.32 28.55 14.06
N LEU A 523 28.83 29.55 14.79
CA LEU A 523 27.44 30.01 14.69
C LEU A 523 27.23 30.85 13.43
N GLU A 524 28.20 31.68 13.06
CA GLU A 524 28.21 32.43 11.80
C GLU A 524 28.39 31.51 10.58
N MET A 525 29.27 30.50 10.68
CA MET A 525 29.43 29.48 9.63
C MET A 525 28.13 28.70 9.34
N LYS A 526 27.21 28.59 10.32
CA LYS A 526 25.91 27.92 10.16
C LYS A 526 25.03 28.58 9.10
N GLU A 527 25.25 29.86 8.79
CA GLU A 527 24.48 30.58 7.76
C GLU A 527 24.62 29.94 6.38
N ILE A 528 25.73 29.24 6.10
CA ILE A 528 25.93 28.49 4.86
C ILE A 528 24.81 27.45 4.70
N PHE A 529 24.44 26.74 5.77
CA PHE A 529 23.38 25.72 5.73
C PHE A 529 22.01 26.32 5.43
N GLN A 530 21.73 27.53 5.94
CA GLN A 530 20.46 28.22 5.67
C GLN A 530 20.36 28.66 4.21
N LYS A 531 21.46 29.12 3.62
CA LYS A 531 21.51 29.46 2.19
C LYS A 531 21.46 28.21 1.32
N ALA A 532 22.22 27.17 1.67
CA ALA A 532 22.20 25.87 1.00
C ALA A 532 20.77 25.30 0.93
N LYS A 533 19.99 25.40 2.01
CA LYS A 533 18.61 24.89 2.06
C LYS A 533 17.68 25.49 0.99
N LYS A 534 17.99 26.69 0.48
CA LYS A 534 17.17 27.38 -0.53
C LYS A 534 17.43 26.89 -1.96
N LEU A 535 18.43 26.02 -2.18
CA LEU A 535 18.75 25.47 -3.49
C LEU A 535 17.89 24.22 -3.73
N GLU A 536 17.04 24.27 -4.75
CA GLU A 536 16.03 23.22 -5.01
C GLU A 536 16.54 22.07 -5.89
N GLY A 537 17.68 22.24 -6.57
CA GLY A 537 18.23 21.23 -7.47
C GLY A 537 17.32 20.98 -8.68
N PHE A 538 16.92 19.72 -8.91
CA PHE A 538 16.05 19.30 -10.01
C PHE A 538 14.79 18.58 -9.48
N PRO A 539 13.83 19.31 -8.90
CA PRO A 539 12.66 18.71 -8.27
C PRO A 539 11.83 17.84 -9.22
N ASP A 540 11.76 18.22 -10.51
CA ASP A 540 11.04 17.49 -11.56
C ASP A 540 11.70 16.16 -11.96
N VAL A 541 12.95 15.94 -11.54
CA VAL A 541 13.75 14.72 -11.82
C VAL A 541 13.66 13.71 -10.67
N PHE A 542 13.36 14.17 -9.47
CA PHE A 542 13.36 13.34 -8.26
C PHE A 542 12.03 13.51 -7.51
N THR A 543 10.98 12.90 -8.04
CA THR A 543 9.66 12.88 -7.40
C THR A 543 9.70 12.05 -6.12
N PHE A 544 9.57 12.72 -4.98
CA PHE A 544 9.48 12.09 -3.67
C PHE A 544 8.14 11.32 -3.55
N HIS A 545 8.15 10.04 -3.90
CA HIS A 545 7.00 9.15 -3.78
C HIS A 545 6.78 8.76 -2.31
N GLY A 546 5.98 9.56 -1.59
CA GLY A 546 5.59 9.28 -0.21
C GLY A 546 4.14 9.67 0.04
N SER A 547 3.31 8.66 0.33
CA SER A 547 1.94 8.81 0.84
C SER A 547 1.87 9.83 1.99
N CYS A 548 1.37 11.04 1.72
CA CYS A 548 1.09 12.04 2.73
C CYS A 548 -0.40 12.42 2.69
N ARG A 549 -1.27 11.46 3.02
CA ARG A 549 -2.57 11.78 3.64
C ARG A 549 -2.27 12.04 5.11
N TRP A 550 -2.49 13.28 5.56
CA TRP A 550 -2.46 13.77 6.96
C TRP A 550 -1.97 12.74 8.00
N LYS A 551 -0.66 12.49 8.00
CA LYS A 551 -0.01 11.81 9.12
C LYS A 551 0.00 12.78 10.27
N ASN A 552 -0.62 12.41 11.38
CA ASN A 552 -0.51 13.18 12.60
C ASN A 552 0.92 13.03 13.15
N GLY A 553 1.80 13.97 12.80
CA GLY A 553 3.21 13.96 13.16
C GLY A 553 3.46 13.85 14.67
N LEU A 554 2.49 14.24 15.51
CA LEU A 554 2.56 14.02 16.96
C LEU A 554 2.39 12.52 17.30
N LEU A 555 1.36 11.86 16.77
CA LEU A 555 1.10 10.44 17.04
C LEU A 555 2.24 9.55 16.53
N ASP A 556 2.80 9.86 15.34
CA ASP A 556 3.96 9.15 14.81
C ASP A 556 5.21 9.39 15.69
N ALA A 557 5.49 10.64 16.10
CA ALA A 557 6.60 10.93 17.00
C ALA A 557 6.48 10.22 18.37
N VAL A 558 5.26 10.05 18.89
CA VAL A 558 5.01 9.26 20.11
C VAL A 558 5.28 7.77 19.89
N ARG A 559 4.83 7.20 18.76
CA ARG A 559 5.09 5.79 18.42
C ARG A 559 6.57 5.49 18.24
N GLU A 560 7.31 6.44 17.67
CA GLU A 560 8.76 6.39 17.45
C GLU A 560 9.59 6.71 18.69
N ILE A 561 8.95 7.01 19.84
CA ILE A 561 9.62 7.33 21.12
C ILE A 561 10.54 8.55 21.00
N ASN A 562 10.16 9.53 20.17
CA ASN A 562 11.00 10.68 19.86
C ASN A 562 10.54 11.92 20.64
N ALA A 563 10.91 12.01 21.92
CA ALA A 563 10.51 13.11 22.80
C ALA A 563 10.83 14.53 22.24
N PRO A 564 11.98 14.78 21.57
CA PRO A 564 12.22 16.06 20.90
C PRO A 564 11.23 16.36 19.77
N ASN A 565 10.91 15.38 18.92
CA ASN A 565 9.91 15.56 17.86
C ASN A 565 8.51 15.75 18.43
N VAL A 566 8.16 15.04 19.50
CA VAL A 566 6.90 15.25 20.25
C VAL A 566 6.85 16.69 20.75
N LEU A 567 7.91 17.18 21.40
CA LEU A 567 7.98 18.55 21.92
C LEU A 567 7.87 19.59 20.79
N LYS A 568 8.54 19.36 19.66
CA LYS A 568 8.43 20.23 18.48
C LYS A 568 7.01 20.23 17.92
N ALA A 569 6.39 19.07 17.77
CA ALA A 569 5.04 18.94 17.24
C ALA A 569 4.01 19.66 18.12
N VAL A 570 4.07 19.48 19.45
CA VAL A 570 3.14 20.19 20.37
C VAL A 570 3.41 21.69 20.43
N LYS A 571 4.68 22.14 20.31
CA LYS A 571 5.02 23.57 20.24
C LYS A 571 4.52 24.24 18.97
N ASN A 572 4.51 23.53 17.86
CA ASN A 572 3.95 23.98 16.59
C ASN A 572 2.41 23.84 16.53
N GLY A 573 1.77 23.62 17.69
CA GLY A 573 0.31 23.58 17.81
C GLY A 573 -0.36 22.36 17.18
N SER A 574 0.31 21.21 17.09
CA SER A 574 -0.36 19.96 16.67
C SER A 574 -1.57 19.65 17.56
N PHE A 575 -2.66 19.12 17.00
CA PHE A 575 -3.83 18.69 17.76
C PHE A 575 -3.48 17.60 18.78
N ILE A 576 -3.23 18.03 20.03
CA ILE A 576 -2.65 17.19 21.08
C ILE A 576 -3.56 16.03 21.53
N ASN A 577 -4.87 16.20 21.34
CA ASN A 577 -5.91 15.25 21.73
C ASN A 577 -6.44 14.41 20.55
N ALA A 578 -5.72 14.42 19.42
CA ALA A 578 -6.06 13.60 18.27
C ALA A 578 -6.00 12.10 18.61
N TYR A 579 -6.91 11.35 18.00
CA TYR A 579 -7.03 9.91 18.11
C TYR A 579 -6.33 9.19 16.96
N THR A 580 -5.78 8.02 17.25
CA THR A 580 -5.36 7.04 16.24
C THR A 580 -6.58 6.34 15.62
N LYS A 581 -6.37 5.58 14.54
CA LYS A 581 -7.40 4.70 13.97
C LYS A 581 -7.91 3.64 14.95
N LEU A 582 -7.12 3.31 15.97
CA LEU A 582 -7.47 2.39 17.07
C LEU A 582 -8.09 3.14 18.26
N GLY A 583 -8.57 4.36 18.07
CA GLY A 583 -9.28 5.10 19.10
C GLY A 583 -8.44 5.51 20.31
N ASN A 584 -7.11 5.58 20.20
CA ASN A 584 -6.22 6.00 21.29
C ASN A 584 -5.61 7.38 21.03
N THR A 585 -5.55 8.26 22.02
CA THR A 585 -4.81 9.53 21.90
C THR A 585 -3.30 9.34 22.06
N ALA A 586 -2.51 10.38 21.76
CA ALA A 586 -1.07 10.40 22.03
C ALA A 586 -0.74 10.03 23.49
N LEU A 587 -1.55 10.52 24.43
CA LEU A 587 -1.35 10.28 25.86
C LEU A 587 -1.69 8.83 26.26
N HIS A 588 -2.74 8.25 25.66
CA HIS A 588 -3.05 6.82 25.83
C HIS A 588 -1.87 5.96 25.37
N VAL A 589 -1.36 6.19 24.15
CA VAL A 589 -0.25 5.41 23.58
C VAL A 589 1.02 5.53 24.43
N ALA A 590 1.38 6.76 24.84
CA ALA A 590 2.56 7.00 25.69
C ALA A 590 2.44 6.33 27.07
N THR A 591 1.22 6.26 27.62
CA THR A 591 0.95 5.62 28.91
C THR A 591 0.98 4.10 28.81
N LYS A 592 0.26 3.50 27.85
CA LYS A 592 0.27 2.04 27.58
C LYS A 592 1.70 1.51 27.38
N ARG A 593 2.58 2.32 26.78
CA ARG A 593 3.98 1.95 26.49
C ARG A 593 5.00 2.33 27.56
N ALA A 594 4.58 2.97 28.66
CA ALA A 594 5.44 3.45 29.73
C ALA A 594 6.57 4.40 29.27
N TYR A 595 6.22 5.54 28.66
CA TYR A 595 7.17 6.59 28.25
C TYR A 595 7.03 7.87 29.11
N PRO A 596 7.65 7.93 30.31
CA PRO A 596 7.46 9.03 31.26
C PRO A 596 7.73 10.43 30.70
N ASP A 597 8.80 10.59 29.92
CA ASP A 597 9.19 11.90 29.37
C ASP A 597 8.15 12.42 28.39
N ILE A 598 7.64 11.54 27.52
CA ILE A 598 6.60 11.85 26.55
C ILE A 598 5.27 12.14 27.28
N VAL A 599 4.89 11.34 28.28
CA VAL A 599 3.70 11.60 29.12
C VAL A 599 3.79 12.98 29.77
N ASN A 600 4.94 13.33 30.35
CA ASN A 600 5.16 14.63 30.98
C ASN A 600 5.13 15.78 29.96
N ILE A 601 5.70 15.62 28.76
CA ILE A 601 5.61 16.62 27.68
C ILE A 601 4.16 16.83 27.27
N LEU A 602 3.40 15.76 27.01
CA LEU A 602 2.01 15.84 26.57
C LEU A 602 1.12 16.52 27.62
N ILE A 603 1.19 16.11 28.89
CA ILE A 603 0.39 16.70 29.97
C ILE A 603 0.72 18.19 30.13
N LYS A 604 2.00 18.57 30.14
CA LYS A 604 2.41 19.97 30.28
C LYS A 604 1.97 20.86 29.12
N ASN A 605 1.69 20.29 27.96
CA ASN A 605 1.20 21.02 26.77
C ASN A 605 -0.32 20.90 26.59
N GLY A 606 -1.05 20.49 27.63
CA GLY A 606 -2.51 20.53 27.65
C GLY A 606 -3.21 19.26 27.15
N ALA A 607 -2.52 18.13 27.04
CA ALA A 607 -3.17 16.86 26.71
C ALA A 607 -4.27 16.55 27.74
N ASP A 608 -5.46 16.24 27.25
CA ASP A 608 -6.61 15.94 28.10
C ASP A 608 -6.52 14.51 28.62
N ARG A 609 -6.57 14.40 29.95
CA ARG A 609 -6.44 13.15 30.71
C ARG A 609 -7.78 12.46 30.95
N THR A 610 -8.89 13.13 30.60
CA THR A 610 -10.25 12.63 30.81
C THR A 610 -10.84 11.97 29.57
N LEU A 611 -10.18 12.12 28.42
CA LEU A 611 -10.62 11.52 27.17
C LEU A 611 -10.62 10.00 27.26
N LEU A 612 -11.72 9.40 26.82
CA LEU A 612 -11.84 7.95 26.74
C LEU A 612 -11.38 7.44 25.37
N ASN A 613 -10.72 6.29 25.36
CA ASN A 613 -10.51 5.51 24.15
C ASN A 613 -11.72 4.62 23.84
N ILE A 614 -11.63 3.83 22.76
CA ILE A 614 -12.69 2.88 22.34
C ILE A 614 -12.98 1.76 23.36
N GLU A 615 -12.11 1.53 24.33
CA GLU A 615 -12.32 0.61 25.44
C GLU A 615 -12.97 1.29 26.67
N ASN A 616 -13.41 2.55 26.53
CA ASN A 616 -13.89 3.40 27.63
C ASN A 616 -12.88 3.59 28.77
N LYS A 617 -11.58 3.58 28.43
CA LYS A 617 -10.50 3.84 29.38
C LYS A 617 -9.91 5.22 29.17
N THR A 618 -9.58 5.89 30.26
CA THR A 618 -8.73 7.08 30.27
C THR A 618 -7.26 6.70 30.02
N PRO A 619 -6.38 7.65 29.67
CA PRO A 619 -4.96 7.36 29.50
C PRO A 619 -4.32 6.74 30.74
N GLU A 620 -4.67 7.19 31.93
CA GLU A 620 -4.13 6.67 33.20
C GLU A 620 -4.54 5.21 33.46
N GLN A 621 -5.76 4.83 33.08
CA GLN A 621 -6.26 3.46 33.20
C GLN A 621 -5.59 2.47 32.23
N LEU A 622 -4.75 2.94 31.29
CA LEU A 622 -3.91 2.06 30.46
C LEU A 622 -2.63 1.58 31.15
N ILE A 623 -2.39 1.99 32.40
CA ILE A 623 -1.38 1.38 33.26
C ILE A 623 -1.89 0.00 33.69
N PRO A 624 -1.23 -1.12 33.32
CA PRO A 624 -1.75 -2.46 33.64
C PRO A 624 -1.75 -2.70 35.17
N PRO A 625 -2.85 -3.12 35.80
CA PRO A 625 -2.92 -3.22 37.27
C PRO A 625 -1.90 -4.21 37.87
N ASN A 626 -1.47 -5.21 37.10
CA ASN A 626 -0.47 -6.21 37.47
C ASN A 626 0.88 -6.02 36.75
N TYR A 627 1.22 -4.79 36.32
CA TYR A 627 2.47 -4.54 35.56
C TYR A 627 3.73 -4.98 36.31
N ARG A 628 3.71 -5.03 37.65
CA ARG A 628 4.83 -5.52 38.47
C ARG A 628 5.15 -7.00 38.22
N GLU A 629 4.15 -7.79 37.83
CA GLU A 629 4.29 -9.22 37.55
C GLU A 629 4.43 -9.46 36.04
N THR A 630 3.64 -8.76 35.22
CA THR A 630 3.53 -8.97 33.77
C THR A 630 4.57 -8.21 32.94
N HIS A 631 5.16 -7.13 33.46
CA HIS A 631 6.07 -6.22 32.73
C HIS A 631 7.29 -5.84 33.58
N LYS A 632 8.03 -6.86 34.06
CA LYS A 632 9.16 -6.71 35.00
C LYS A 632 10.22 -5.70 34.55
N GLU A 633 10.44 -5.59 33.24
CA GLU A 633 11.42 -4.69 32.62
C GLU A 633 10.98 -3.22 32.54
N LYS A 634 9.70 -2.92 32.80
CA LYS A 634 9.12 -1.56 32.73
C LYS A 634 8.65 -1.01 34.07
N ILE A 635 8.85 -1.74 35.18
CA ILE A 635 8.36 -1.35 36.51
C ILE A 635 8.74 0.09 36.85
N GLU A 636 10.03 0.44 36.76
CA GLU A 636 10.51 1.79 37.09
C GLU A 636 9.87 2.88 36.19
N ARG A 637 9.57 2.55 34.93
CA ARG A 637 8.95 3.48 33.98
C ARG A 637 7.48 3.68 34.31
N PHE A 638 6.73 2.62 34.59
CA PHE A 638 5.33 2.74 35.01
C PHE A 638 5.21 3.52 36.33
N GLU A 639 6.06 3.26 37.32
CA GLU A 639 6.09 4.02 38.58
C GLU A 639 6.37 5.52 38.35
N LYS A 640 7.23 5.87 37.39
CA LYS A 640 7.47 7.27 36.99
C LYS A 640 6.22 7.88 36.35
N VAL A 641 5.51 7.12 35.51
CA VAL A 641 4.25 7.57 34.88
C VAL A 641 3.17 7.82 35.94
N GLU A 642 2.97 6.91 36.90
CA GLU A 642 2.03 7.09 38.02
C GLU A 642 2.35 8.35 38.83
N LYS A 643 3.64 8.57 39.15
CA LYS A 643 4.10 9.79 39.83
C LYS A 643 3.79 11.05 39.04
N ILE A 644 3.89 11.01 37.71
CA ILE A 644 3.55 12.14 36.83
C ILE A 644 2.04 12.43 36.88
N TYR A 645 1.18 11.41 36.76
CA TYR A 645 -0.27 11.58 36.86
C TYR A 645 -0.67 12.18 38.21
N LYS A 646 -0.19 11.61 39.32
CA LYS A 646 -0.43 12.12 40.67
C LYS A 646 0.06 13.57 40.86
N LYS A 647 1.24 13.91 40.33
CA LYS A 647 1.81 15.26 40.41
C LYS A 647 0.93 16.32 39.73
N TYR A 648 0.28 15.96 38.63
CA TYR A 648 -0.51 16.90 37.83
C TYR A 648 -2.02 16.72 37.96
N GLU A 649 -2.52 15.78 38.77
CA GLU A 649 -3.95 15.45 38.97
C GLU A 649 -4.85 16.70 38.99
N LYS A 650 -4.55 17.67 39.86
CA LYS A 650 -5.32 18.91 40.05
C LYS A 650 -4.83 20.11 39.21
N LYS A 651 -3.91 19.91 38.26
CA LYS A 651 -3.35 20.98 37.42
C LYS A 651 -3.91 20.91 35.99
N LYS A 652 -4.33 22.06 35.47
CA LYS A 652 -4.71 22.22 34.06
C LYS A 652 -3.61 22.99 33.34
N PHE A 653 -3.30 22.56 32.12
CA PHE A 653 -2.33 23.22 31.25
C PHE A 653 -3.04 23.77 30.02
N ARG A 654 -2.59 24.93 29.53
CA ARG A 654 -3.14 25.54 28.33
C ARG A 654 -2.72 24.72 27.11
N ILE A 655 -3.68 24.42 26.24
CA ILE A 655 -3.43 23.77 24.94
C ILE A 655 -2.76 24.80 24.02
N GLN A 656 -1.70 24.40 23.33
CA GLN A 656 -1.11 25.18 22.24
C GLN A 656 -2.00 25.07 21.01
N ILE A 657 -2.39 26.21 20.44
CA ILE A 657 -3.28 26.28 19.28
C ILE A 657 -2.39 26.18 18.01
N PRO A 658 -2.82 25.42 16.97
CA PRO A 658 -2.14 25.42 15.67
C PRO A 658 -1.90 26.84 15.15
N ASP A 659 -0.75 27.06 14.50
CA ASP A 659 -0.54 28.27 13.72
C ASP A 659 -1.59 28.37 12.61
N VAL A 660 -1.99 29.60 12.26
CA VAL A 660 -2.94 29.83 11.15
C VAL A 660 -2.38 29.22 9.88
N PHE A 661 -3.19 28.41 9.20
CA PHE A 661 -2.79 27.74 7.97
C PHE A 661 -2.55 28.80 6.88
N PRO A 662 -1.31 29.00 6.39
CA PRO A 662 -1.01 30.12 5.50
C PRO A 662 -1.61 29.88 4.11
N ASN A 663 -2.09 30.95 3.47
CA ASN A 663 -2.67 30.88 2.12
C ASN A 663 -1.71 30.30 1.07
N SER A 664 -0.39 30.45 1.26
CA SER A 664 0.65 29.88 0.41
C SER A 664 0.68 28.34 0.42
N SER A 665 -0.02 27.71 1.35
CA SER A 665 -0.16 26.25 1.45
C SER A 665 -1.53 25.76 0.94
N PHE A 666 -2.37 26.66 0.42
CA PHE A 666 -3.66 26.28 -0.14
C PHE A 666 -3.46 25.49 -1.43
N HIS A 667 -4.32 24.49 -1.62
CA HIS A 667 -4.51 23.76 -2.87
C HIS A 667 -6.02 23.78 -3.13
N ILE A 668 -6.44 24.73 -3.95
CA ILE A 668 -7.84 25.06 -4.19
C ILE A 668 -8.28 24.39 -5.48
N TYR A 669 -9.29 23.55 -5.39
CA TYR A 669 -10.00 23.00 -6.54
C TYR A 669 -11.33 23.74 -6.74
N VAL A 670 -11.71 23.98 -7.99
CA VAL A 670 -12.98 24.61 -8.35
C VAL A 670 -13.87 23.60 -9.07
N GLU A 671 -15.07 23.38 -8.54
CA GLU A 671 -16.02 22.40 -9.05
C GLU A 671 -16.68 22.84 -10.37
N GLY A 672 -16.89 21.89 -11.28
CA GLY A 672 -17.25 22.16 -12.67
C GLY A 672 -18.61 22.84 -12.90
N ARG A 673 -19.55 22.84 -11.95
CA ARG A 673 -20.83 23.58 -12.07
C ARG A 673 -20.71 25.09 -11.80
N THR A 674 -19.53 25.57 -11.42
CA THR A 674 -19.27 27.01 -11.28
C THR A 674 -19.24 27.71 -12.66
N ASN A 675 -19.26 29.04 -12.69
CA ASN A 675 -19.24 29.77 -13.96
C ASN A 675 -17.83 29.76 -14.56
N ASP A 676 -17.66 29.18 -15.75
CA ASP A 676 -16.35 29.02 -16.40
C ASP A 676 -15.56 30.34 -16.52
N SER A 677 -16.22 31.46 -16.85
CA SER A 677 -15.54 32.76 -16.97
C SER A 677 -15.02 33.26 -15.63
N LEU A 678 -15.80 33.05 -14.56
CA LEU A 678 -15.40 33.40 -13.20
C LEU A 678 -14.25 32.51 -12.72
N THR A 679 -14.36 31.21 -12.98
CA THR A 679 -13.36 30.20 -12.61
C THR A 679 -12.03 30.46 -13.30
N ASN A 680 -12.03 30.69 -14.62
CA ASN A 680 -10.81 31.02 -15.36
C ASN A 680 -10.15 32.29 -14.81
N SER A 681 -10.95 33.35 -14.57
CA SER A 681 -10.42 34.59 -14.01
C SER A 681 -9.79 34.40 -12.62
N PHE A 682 -10.40 33.57 -11.78
CA PHE A 682 -9.90 33.27 -10.44
C PHE A 682 -8.62 32.41 -10.49
N THR A 683 -8.62 31.35 -11.29
CA THR A 683 -7.48 30.44 -11.48
C THR A 683 -6.28 31.16 -12.09
N ASP A 684 -6.49 32.04 -13.08
CA ASP A 684 -5.41 32.85 -13.66
C ASP A 684 -4.78 33.78 -12.62
N LYS A 685 -5.60 34.34 -11.71
CA LYS A 685 -5.15 35.26 -10.67
C LYS A 685 -4.42 34.56 -9.52
N PHE A 686 -4.85 33.34 -9.15
CA PHE A 686 -4.34 32.58 -8.00
C PHE A 686 -3.65 31.28 -8.40
N GLN A 687 -3.05 31.23 -9.60
CA GLN A 687 -2.50 30.03 -10.23
C GLN A 687 -1.56 29.21 -9.32
N ALA A 688 -0.81 29.86 -8.43
CA ALA A 688 0.15 29.21 -7.53
C ALA A 688 -0.51 28.30 -6.46
N ILE A 689 -1.81 28.48 -6.19
CA ILE A 689 -2.54 27.78 -5.14
C ILE A 689 -3.82 27.10 -5.66
N THR A 690 -4.13 27.23 -6.95
CA THR A 690 -5.29 26.60 -7.60
C THR A 690 -4.87 25.42 -8.47
N SER A 691 -5.73 24.41 -8.59
CA SER A 691 -5.56 23.28 -9.51
C SER A 691 -6.85 23.00 -10.26
N ASP A 692 -6.69 22.63 -11.53
CA ASP A 692 -7.72 22.15 -12.43
C ASP A 692 -8.12 20.68 -12.16
N GLU A 693 -7.29 19.95 -11.40
CA GLU A 693 -7.53 18.56 -11.03
C GLU A 693 -7.74 18.40 -9.52
N MET A 694 -8.50 17.38 -9.13
CA MET A 694 -8.67 17.03 -7.72
C MET A 694 -7.47 16.21 -7.24
N LEU A 695 -6.59 16.84 -6.47
CA LEU A 695 -5.37 16.23 -5.98
C LEU A 695 -5.55 15.71 -4.55
N SER A 696 -4.72 14.73 -4.16
CA SER A 696 -4.68 14.26 -2.76
C SER A 696 -4.25 15.32 -1.75
N THR A 697 -3.68 16.44 -2.21
CA THR A 697 -3.26 17.60 -1.43
C THR A 697 -4.31 18.71 -1.36
N THR A 698 -5.44 18.57 -2.06
CA THR A 698 -6.52 19.58 -2.08
C THR A 698 -6.97 19.93 -0.67
N THR A 699 -6.89 21.22 -0.33
CA THR A 699 -7.28 21.76 0.98
C THR A 699 -8.66 22.40 0.93
N HIS A 700 -9.00 23.05 -0.18
CA HIS A 700 -10.28 23.73 -0.37
C HIS A 700 -10.96 23.27 -1.65
N CYS A 701 -12.29 23.17 -1.61
CA CYS A 701 -13.13 22.90 -2.76
C CYS A 701 -14.18 24.01 -2.87
N ILE A 702 -14.11 24.78 -3.96
CA ILE A 702 -15.09 25.81 -4.28
C ILE A 702 -16.25 25.15 -5.03
N VAL A 703 -17.45 25.27 -4.49
CA VAL A 703 -18.64 24.62 -5.06
C VAL A 703 -19.69 25.65 -5.48
N LYS A 704 -20.48 25.29 -6.50
CA LYS A 704 -21.67 26.07 -6.85
C LYS A 704 -22.70 25.97 -5.72
N THR A 705 -23.21 27.11 -5.27
CA THR A 705 -24.22 27.17 -4.19
C THR A 705 -25.54 27.75 -4.66
N GLU A 706 -26.62 27.27 -4.05
CA GLU A 706 -27.99 27.69 -4.34
C GLU A 706 -28.37 29.00 -3.63
N LYS A 707 -29.55 29.55 -3.94
CA LYS A 707 -30.12 30.71 -3.23
C LYS A 707 -30.35 30.34 -1.75
N GLY A 708 -29.38 30.69 -0.89
CA GLY A 708 -29.31 30.28 0.51
C GLY A 708 -27.93 29.78 0.95
N GLY A 709 -26.97 29.63 0.03
CA GLY A 709 -25.57 29.32 0.34
C GLY A 709 -25.31 27.87 0.74
N TYR A 710 -26.24 26.95 0.41
CA TYR A 710 -26.10 25.51 0.60
C TYR A 710 -25.64 24.82 -0.70
N LEU A 711 -25.03 23.64 -0.56
CA LEU A 711 -24.64 22.78 -1.67
C LEU A 711 -25.76 21.77 -1.96
N GLU A 712 -26.26 21.70 -3.20
CA GLU A 712 -27.17 20.65 -3.65
C GLU A 712 -26.41 19.67 -4.55
N THR A 713 -26.34 18.39 -4.15
CA THR A 713 -25.64 17.36 -4.94
C THR A 713 -26.07 15.96 -4.52
N ASP A 714 -26.16 15.05 -5.50
CA ASP A 714 -26.27 13.60 -5.29
C ASP A 714 -24.98 12.86 -5.71
N ASP A 715 -23.94 13.59 -6.11
CA ASP A 715 -22.66 13.02 -6.56
C ASP A 715 -21.82 12.55 -5.36
N ILE A 716 -21.64 11.23 -5.27
CA ILE A 716 -20.82 10.58 -4.25
C ILE A 716 -19.36 11.07 -4.26
N LYS A 717 -18.82 11.52 -5.41
CA LYS A 717 -17.46 12.08 -5.47
C LYS A 717 -17.38 13.39 -4.69
N LEU A 718 -18.38 14.27 -4.79
CA LEU A 718 -18.44 15.48 -3.96
C LEU A 718 -18.65 15.18 -2.48
N LEU A 719 -19.49 14.17 -2.17
CA LEU A 719 -19.69 13.72 -0.80
C LEU A 719 -18.43 13.12 -0.17
N LEU A 720 -17.62 12.38 -0.93
CA LEU A 720 -16.32 11.87 -0.48
C LEU A 720 -15.44 13.00 0.07
N TRP A 721 -15.46 14.18 -0.54
CA TRP A 721 -14.64 15.31 -0.10
C TRP A 721 -15.17 15.98 1.16
N VAL A 722 -16.49 16.07 1.31
CA VAL A 722 -17.14 16.46 2.57
C VAL A 722 -16.67 15.53 3.68
N PHE A 723 -16.77 14.21 3.47
CA PHE A 723 -16.36 13.21 4.45
C PHE A 723 -14.84 13.20 4.70
N SER A 724 -14.03 13.51 3.69
CA SER A 724 -12.58 13.63 3.81
C SER A 724 -12.13 14.88 4.59
N GLY A 725 -13.05 15.80 4.88
CA GLY A 725 -12.78 17.02 5.64
C GLY A 725 -12.09 18.11 4.83
N VAL A 726 -12.28 18.12 3.51
CA VAL A 726 -11.90 19.26 2.65
C VAL A 726 -12.74 20.47 3.06
N ILE A 727 -12.14 21.66 3.03
CA ILE A 727 -12.85 22.90 3.36
C ILE A 727 -13.74 23.28 2.17
N ILE A 728 -15.05 23.10 2.33
CA ILE A 728 -16.02 23.39 1.27
C ILE A 728 -16.47 24.85 1.38
N VAL A 729 -16.27 25.62 0.31
CA VAL A 729 -16.54 27.06 0.28
C VAL A 729 -17.45 27.46 -0.88
N LYS A 730 -18.19 28.55 -0.69
CA LYS A 730 -19.15 29.10 -1.65
C LYS A 730 -18.44 29.71 -2.86
N ASP A 731 -19.03 29.59 -4.04
CA ASP A 731 -18.58 30.25 -5.27
C ASP A 731 -18.51 31.78 -5.17
N THR A 732 -19.28 32.40 -4.27
CA THR A 732 -19.18 33.84 -3.97
C THR A 732 -17.81 34.26 -3.44
N TRP A 733 -17.03 33.33 -2.88
CA TRP A 733 -15.66 33.60 -2.43
C TRP A 733 -14.76 34.01 -3.61
N MET A 734 -14.90 33.36 -4.77
CA MET A 734 -14.14 33.72 -5.97
C MET A 734 -14.45 35.16 -6.40
N ILE A 735 -15.72 35.54 -6.38
CA ILE A 735 -16.18 36.87 -6.77
C ILE A 735 -15.53 37.94 -5.89
N ASP A 736 -15.51 37.73 -4.58
CA ASP A 736 -14.98 38.72 -3.65
C ASP A 736 -13.44 38.72 -3.59
N CYS A 737 -12.78 37.58 -3.81
CA CYS A 737 -11.33 37.51 -4.01
C CYS A 737 -10.84 38.21 -5.29
N LEU A 738 -11.64 38.17 -6.36
CA LEU A 738 -11.33 38.90 -7.59
C LEU A 738 -11.44 40.41 -7.40
N LYS A 739 -12.39 40.88 -6.55
CA LYS A 739 -12.54 42.29 -6.18
C LYS A 739 -11.47 42.76 -5.18
N ASP A 740 -11.13 41.93 -4.20
CA ASP A 740 -10.15 42.21 -3.15
C ASP A 740 -9.37 40.94 -2.80
N GLU A 741 -8.10 40.88 -3.22
CA GLU A 741 -7.23 39.71 -3.05
C GLU A 741 -7.04 39.31 -1.59
N LYS A 742 -7.17 40.25 -0.64
CA LYS A 742 -7.03 39.98 0.79
C LYS A 742 -8.15 39.08 1.32
N LYS A 743 -9.25 38.90 0.58
CA LYS A 743 -10.33 37.98 0.92
C LYS A 743 -9.92 36.51 0.81
N ILE A 744 -8.78 36.20 0.17
CA ILE A 744 -8.24 34.83 0.14
C ILE A 744 -7.93 34.31 1.54
N ASP A 745 -7.57 35.20 2.49
CA ASP A 745 -7.30 34.84 3.89
C ASP A 745 -8.58 34.78 4.76
N ARG A 746 -9.75 34.99 4.16
CA ARG A 746 -11.06 34.96 4.85
C ARG A 746 -11.97 33.87 4.31
N ASP A 747 -11.40 32.72 3.97
CA ASP A 747 -12.11 31.49 3.59
C ASP A 747 -13.24 31.12 4.58
N SER A 748 -12.99 31.31 5.88
CA SER A 748 -13.94 31.04 6.97
C SER A 748 -15.28 31.78 6.86
N ASP A 749 -15.36 32.92 6.15
CA ASP A 749 -16.62 33.64 5.93
C ASP A 749 -17.51 32.97 4.86
N TYR A 750 -16.92 32.10 4.03
CA TYR A 750 -17.57 31.53 2.86
C TYR A 750 -17.81 30.03 2.99
N LEU A 751 -17.70 29.47 4.19
CA LEU A 751 -17.92 28.05 4.43
C LEU A 751 -19.34 27.63 4.05
N VAL A 752 -19.45 26.47 3.42
CA VAL A 752 -20.72 25.79 3.19
C VAL A 752 -21.06 24.99 4.44
N GLU A 753 -22.15 25.36 5.12
CA GLU A 753 -22.59 24.69 6.34
C GLU A 753 -23.60 23.57 6.08
N ASN A 754 -24.42 23.77 5.03
CA ASN A 754 -25.56 22.94 4.73
C ASN A 754 -25.42 22.28 3.37
N ILE A 755 -25.84 21.02 3.28
CA ILE A 755 -25.88 20.22 2.05
C ILE A 755 -27.27 19.59 1.89
N LYS A 756 -27.81 19.67 0.68
CA LYS A 756 -29.04 19.00 0.26
C LYS A 756 -28.67 17.77 -0.55
N TYR A 757 -29.00 16.59 -0.01
CA TYR A 757 -28.76 15.30 -0.65
C TYR A 757 -30.06 14.53 -0.73
N ASN A 758 -30.43 14.08 -1.92
CA ASN A 758 -31.66 13.32 -2.20
C ASN A 758 -32.92 13.96 -1.58
N GLY A 759 -33.01 15.30 -1.67
CA GLY A 759 -34.13 16.09 -1.15
C GLY A 759 -34.09 16.43 0.35
N ILE A 760 -33.12 15.92 1.12
CA ILE A 760 -33.00 16.13 2.57
C ILE A 760 -31.86 17.10 2.87
N MET A 761 -32.10 18.05 3.78
CA MET A 761 -31.10 19.02 4.25
C MET A 761 -30.30 18.47 5.43
N TYR A 762 -28.97 18.57 5.37
CA TYR A 762 -28.03 18.20 6.43
C TYR A 762 -27.13 19.39 6.77
N ASN A 763 -26.89 19.63 8.06
CA ASN A 763 -26.09 20.75 8.58
C ASN A 763 -24.76 20.30 9.21
N THR A 764 -24.13 19.29 8.61
CA THR A 764 -23.00 18.54 9.20
C THR A 764 -21.68 18.74 8.47
N VAL A 765 -21.63 19.54 7.40
CA VAL A 765 -20.42 19.75 6.59
C VAL A 765 -19.24 20.21 7.47
N ILE A 766 -19.47 21.23 8.31
CA ILE A 766 -18.45 21.74 9.25
C ILE A 766 -18.08 20.71 10.31
N GLN A 767 -19.03 19.86 10.72
CA GLN A 767 -18.77 18.81 11.70
C GLN A 767 -17.80 17.77 11.12
N TRP A 768 -17.94 17.42 9.84
CA TRP A 768 -17.02 16.53 9.13
C TRP A 768 -15.62 17.14 9.01
N THR A 769 -15.50 18.36 8.50
CA THR A 769 -14.21 19.08 8.41
C THR A 769 -13.53 19.18 9.77
N THR A 770 -14.28 19.54 10.82
CA THR A 770 -13.75 19.65 12.18
C THR A 770 -13.28 18.30 12.74
N ALA A 771 -14.05 17.24 12.53
CA ALA A 771 -13.73 15.90 13.00
C ALA A 771 -12.46 15.36 12.35
N MET A 772 -12.31 15.57 11.05
CA MET A 772 -11.13 15.15 10.29
C MET A 772 -9.89 15.96 10.67
N ALA A 773 -10.02 17.29 10.76
CA ALA A 773 -8.91 18.16 11.18
C ALA A 773 -8.41 17.83 12.59
N LYS A 774 -9.33 17.61 13.53
CA LYS A 774 -8.98 17.23 14.92
C LYS A 774 -8.62 15.75 15.08
N SER A 775 -8.78 14.94 14.03
CA SER A 775 -8.63 13.48 14.06
C SER A 775 -9.40 12.86 15.24
N THR A 776 -10.72 13.05 15.28
CA THR A 776 -11.58 12.38 16.27
C THR A 776 -11.60 10.87 16.02
N ILE A 777 -12.18 10.08 16.95
CA ILE A 777 -12.39 8.64 16.72
C ILE A 777 -13.09 8.44 15.36
N PRO A 778 -12.56 7.55 14.48
CA PRO A 778 -13.13 7.36 13.15
C PRO A 778 -14.61 6.95 13.22
N PHE A 779 -15.44 7.60 12.41
CA PHE A 779 -16.90 7.50 12.51
C PHE A 779 -17.43 6.07 12.32
N LEU A 780 -16.79 5.25 11.48
CA LEU A 780 -17.20 3.88 11.18
C LEU A 780 -16.35 2.83 11.92
N HIS A 781 -15.64 3.22 12.98
CA HIS A 781 -14.81 2.29 13.74
C HIS A 781 -15.63 1.13 14.33
N GLY A 782 -15.22 -0.10 14.02
CA GLY A 782 -15.92 -1.33 14.40
C GLY A 782 -17.04 -1.77 13.45
N ILE A 783 -17.33 -0.99 12.40
CA ILE A 783 -18.31 -1.37 11.37
C ILE A 783 -17.61 -2.15 10.25
N HIS A 784 -18.18 -3.30 9.90
CA HIS A 784 -17.76 -4.11 8.77
C HIS A 784 -18.81 -4.03 7.67
N VAL A 785 -18.40 -3.63 6.48
CA VAL A 785 -19.30 -3.33 5.36
C VAL A 785 -19.14 -4.36 4.25
N ALA A 786 -20.24 -4.95 3.81
CA ALA A 786 -20.31 -5.79 2.63
C ALA A 786 -21.27 -5.19 1.60
N VAL A 787 -20.89 -5.25 0.33
CA VAL A 787 -21.71 -4.74 -0.79
C VAL A 787 -22.29 -5.91 -1.56
N VAL A 788 -23.61 -5.97 -1.62
CA VAL A 788 -24.41 -7.01 -2.28
C VAL A 788 -25.20 -6.37 -3.42
N ILE A 789 -24.46 -5.71 -4.31
CA ILE A 789 -24.98 -5.06 -5.51
C ILE A 789 -24.18 -5.62 -6.68
N LEU A 790 -24.87 -6.30 -7.60
CA LEU A 790 -24.25 -6.77 -8.84
C LEU A 790 -23.96 -5.53 -9.69
N ASP A 791 -22.67 -5.30 -10.00
CA ASP A 791 -22.19 -4.23 -10.88
C ASP A 791 -22.26 -2.80 -10.29
N TYR A 792 -21.79 -2.65 -9.05
CA TYR A 792 -21.76 -1.37 -8.35
C TYR A 792 -20.62 -0.44 -8.83
N GLU A 793 -20.97 0.59 -9.59
CA GLU A 793 -20.03 1.57 -10.19
C GLU A 793 -19.18 2.32 -9.15
N HIS A 794 -19.75 2.63 -7.98
CA HIS A 794 -19.12 3.47 -6.97
C HIS A 794 -18.30 2.69 -5.92
N ILE A 795 -17.93 1.42 -6.17
CA ILE A 795 -17.27 0.55 -5.18
C ILE A 795 -15.97 1.13 -4.63
N VAL A 796 -15.15 1.74 -5.49
CA VAL A 796 -13.86 2.34 -5.09
C VAL A 796 -14.09 3.56 -4.20
N THR A 797 -15.03 4.44 -4.60
CA THR A 797 -15.39 5.63 -3.82
C THR A 797 -15.97 5.25 -2.47
N LEU A 798 -16.90 4.31 -2.44
CA LEU A 798 -17.50 3.79 -1.21
C LEU A 798 -16.45 3.15 -0.30
N SER A 799 -15.57 2.31 -0.86
CA SER A 799 -14.47 1.69 -0.12
C SER A 799 -13.55 2.74 0.50
N ASN A 800 -13.24 3.82 -0.24
CA ASN A 800 -12.48 4.94 0.27
C ASN A 800 -13.19 5.65 1.44
N ILE A 801 -14.50 5.89 1.34
CA ILE A 801 -15.31 6.47 2.42
C ILE A 801 -15.23 5.58 3.66
N VAL A 802 -15.55 4.28 3.50
CA VAL A 802 -15.61 3.32 4.61
C VAL A 802 -14.26 3.21 5.32
N THR A 803 -13.19 2.97 4.57
CA THR A 803 -11.85 2.74 5.12
C THR A 803 -11.21 4.02 5.69
N THR A 804 -11.50 5.19 5.13
CA THR A 804 -11.03 6.49 5.67
C THR A 804 -11.63 6.75 7.03
N HIS A 805 -12.88 6.33 7.26
CA HIS A 805 -13.57 6.46 8.53
C HIS A 805 -13.44 5.24 9.45
N GLY A 806 -12.46 4.37 9.21
CA GLY A 806 -12.10 3.28 10.12
C GLY A 806 -13.01 2.06 10.07
N GLY A 807 -13.93 2.00 9.10
CA GLY A 807 -14.68 0.78 8.80
C GLY A 807 -13.85 -0.19 7.96
N VAL A 808 -14.28 -1.44 7.95
CA VAL A 808 -13.64 -2.53 7.21
C VAL A 808 -14.50 -2.92 6.02
N MET A 809 -13.97 -2.79 4.81
CA MET A 809 -14.62 -3.34 3.62
C MET A 809 -14.33 -4.84 3.52
N LEU A 810 -15.37 -5.64 3.41
CA LEU A 810 -15.27 -7.09 3.30
C LEU A 810 -15.22 -7.53 1.83
N ASP A 811 -14.32 -8.46 1.53
CA ASP A 811 -14.20 -9.12 0.23
C ASP A 811 -15.16 -10.32 0.08
N LYS A 812 -15.78 -10.74 1.18
CA LYS A 812 -16.75 -11.84 1.29
C LYS A 812 -17.91 -11.45 2.18
N PHE A 813 -19.02 -12.18 2.05
CA PHE A 813 -20.17 -11.97 2.92
C PHE A 813 -19.82 -12.29 4.39
N PRO A 814 -20.19 -11.44 5.36
CA PRO A 814 -19.84 -11.64 6.76
C PRO A 814 -20.68 -12.73 7.42
N GLU A 815 -20.07 -13.88 7.66
CA GLU A 815 -20.67 -14.99 8.39
C GLU A 815 -20.60 -14.75 9.90
N LYS A 816 -21.71 -14.93 10.63
CA LYS A 816 -21.82 -14.60 12.06
C LYS A 816 -20.76 -15.25 12.95
N TYR A 817 -20.34 -16.47 12.64
CA TYR A 817 -19.40 -17.23 13.48
C TYR A 817 -18.01 -16.58 13.55
N SER A 818 -17.72 -15.58 12.71
CA SER A 818 -16.48 -14.81 12.74
C SER A 818 -16.53 -13.60 13.69
N TYR A 819 -17.67 -13.34 14.32
CA TYR A 819 -17.91 -12.13 15.13
C TYR A 819 -18.47 -12.46 16.51
N ASN A 820 -18.19 -11.59 17.50
CA ASN A 820 -18.74 -11.77 18.84
C ASN A 820 -20.22 -11.34 18.88
N LEU A 821 -21.09 -12.24 19.31
CA LEU A 821 -22.51 -11.97 19.49
C LEU A 821 -22.73 -10.87 20.54
N GLY A 822 -23.66 -9.95 20.24
CA GLY A 822 -23.97 -8.81 21.11
C GLY A 822 -22.92 -7.68 21.10
N SER A 823 -21.91 -7.76 20.23
CA SER A 823 -20.99 -6.65 19.99
C SER A 823 -21.71 -5.50 19.26
N CYS A 824 -21.31 -4.27 19.54
CA CYS A 824 -21.78 -3.10 18.82
C CYS A 824 -20.64 -2.09 18.61
N PRO A 825 -20.62 -1.35 17.49
CA PRO A 825 -19.57 -0.38 17.21
C PRO A 825 -19.56 0.76 18.24
N TYR A 826 -18.37 1.27 18.56
CA TYR A 826 -18.18 2.22 19.66
C TYR A 826 -19.00 3.51 19.51
N LEU A 827 -19.08 4.08 18.30
CA LEU A 827 -19.84 5.31 18.04
C LEU A 827 -21.29 5.07 17.58
N HIS A 828 -21.70 3.80 17.45
CA HIS A 828 -23.01 3.38 16.93
C HIS A 828 -23.61 2.27 17.80
N ALA A 829 -23.71 2.51 19.10
CA ALA A 829 -24.12 1.48 20.06
C ALA A 829 -25.54 0.92 19.84
N ASN A 830 -26.38 1.62 19.07
CA ASN A 830 -27.71 1.21 18.65
C ASN A 830 -27.76 0.45 17.32
N GLN A 831 -26.63 0.33 16.62
CA GLN A 831 -26.54 -0.38 15.36
C GLN A 831 -25.71 -1.65 15.54
N PRO A 832 -26.08 -2.75 14.89
CA PRO A 832 -25.21 -3.91 14.82
C PRO A 832 -23.99 -3.64 13.94
N PRO A 833 -22.91 -4.43 14.09
CA PRO A 833 -21.62 -4.11 13.49
C PRO A 833 -21.50 -4.46 12.00
N LEU A 834 -22.40 -5.26 11.43
CA LEU A 834 -22.32 -5.72 10.05
C LEU A 834 -23.29 -4.92 9.16
N PHE A 835 -22.74 -4.07 8.30
CA PHE A 835 -23.52 -3.23 7.39
C PHE A 835 -23.55 -3.86 5.99
N ILE A 836 -24.75 -4.12 5.49
CA ILE A 836 -25.00 -4.71 4.17
C ILE A 836 -25.56 -3.62 3.25
N ILE A 837 -24.79 -3.25 2.24
CA ILE A 837 -25.21 -2.29 1.21
C ILE A 837 -25.80 -3.06 0.03
N HIS A 838 -27.05 -2.80 -0.34
CA HIS A 838 -27.78 -3.56 -1.35
C HIS A 838 -28.62 -2.67 -2.28
N ASP A 839 -29.05 -3.23 -3.42
CA ASP A 839 -29.98 -2.61 -4.38
C ASP A 839 -31.37 -3.27 -4.39
N GLY A 840 -31.57 -4.27 -3.52
CA GLY A 840 -32.83 -5.00 -3.37
C GLY A 840 -33.03 -6.13 -4.38
N LYS A 841 -32.06 -6.39 -5.28
CA LYS A 841 -32.16 -7.49 -6.26
C LYS A 841 -31.77 -8.85 -5.68
N VAL A 842 -30.97 -8.87 -4.62
CA VAL A 842 -30.54 -10.11 -3.94
C VAL A 842 -31.46 -10.36 -2.74
N ASP A 843 -31.96 -11.58 -2.63
CA ASP A 843 -32.74 -12.03 -1.48
C ASP A 843 -31.83 -12.10 -0.23
N LEU A 844 -32.23 -11.35 0.80
CA LEU A 844 -31.51 -11.23 2.07
C LEU A 844 -32.40 -11.61 3.26
N ASP A 845 -33.55 -12.27 3.03
CA ASP A 845 -34.57 -12.51 4.07
C ASP A 845 -34.04 -13.32 5.25
N ILE A 846 -33.13 -14.28 5.01
CA ILE A 846 -32.48 -15.08 6.05
C ILE A 846 -31.68 -14.19 7.02
N TYR A 847 -31.07 -13.12 6.52
CA TYR A 847 -30.27 -12.19 7.31
C TYR A 847 -31.12 -11.05 7.91
N ARG A 848 -32.21 -10.65 7.25
CA ARG A 848 -33.18 -9.69 7.80
C ARG A 848 -33.93 -10.24 9.00
N ASN A 849 -34.25 -11.54 8.95
CA ASN A 849 -34.94 -12.26 10.02
C ASN A 849 -33.98 -12.84 11.05
N ASP A 850 -32.73 -12.36 11.08
CA ASP A 850 -31.73 -12.75 12.05
C ASP A 850 -32.22 -12.51 13.49
N THR A 851 -32.34 -13.59 14.27
CA THR A 851 -32.70 -13.55 15.69
C THR A 851 -31.69 -12.80 16.56
N ASP A 852 -30.41 -12.81 16.16
CA ASP A 852 -29.30 -12.17 16.87
C ASP A 852 -29.15 -10.69 16.47
N LYS A 853 -29.86 -10.25 15.43
CA LYS A 853 -29.89 -8.88 14.90
C LYS A 853 -28.49 -8.30 14.63
N MET A 854 -27.59 -9.08 14.04
CA MET A 854 -26.19 -8.68 13.78
C MET A 854 -25.99 -7.89 12.48
N TYR A 855 -27.04 -7.68 11.68
CA TYR A 855 -26.96 -7.06 10.36
C TYR A 855 -27.83 -5.79 10.27
N SER A 856 -27.25 -4.72 9.74
CA SER A 856 -27.95 -3.52 9.27
C SER A 856 -27.97 -3.49 7.75
N PHE A 857 -29.08 -3.06 7.17
CA PHE A 857 -29.27 -3.03 5.72
C PHE A 857 -29.45 -1.60 5.25
N PHE A 858 -28.70 -1.22 4.21
CA PHE A 858 -28.76 0.10 3.61
C PHE A 858 -28.77 -0.02 2.09
N THR A 859 -29.53 0.85 1.42
CA THR A 859 -29.19 1.26 0.05
C THR A 859 -27.99 2.21 0.07
N GLU A 860 -27.32 2.41 -1.07
CA GLU A 860 -26.23 3.41 -1.17
C GLU A 860 -26.70 4.78 -0.66
N LYS A 861 -27.92 5.19 -1.05
CA LYS A 861 -28.50 6.47 -0.63
C LYS A 861 -28.72 6.56 0.86
N GLU A 862 -29.23 5.49 1.49
CA GLU A 862 -29.44 5.46 2.94
C GLU A 862 -28.12 5.47 3.70
N PHE A 863 -27.08 4.78 3.19
CA PHE A 863 -25.76 4.79 3.79
C PHE A 863 -25.09 6.17 3.71
N LEU A 864 -25.15 6.83 2.55
CA LEU A 864 -24.64 8.19 2.39
C LEU A 864 -25.44 9.20 3.22
N GLY A 865 -26.76 9.02 3.33
CA GLY A 865 -27.62 9.77 4.23
C GLY A 865 -27.25 9.56 5.71
N PHE A 866 -26.91 8.34 6.12
CA PHE A 866 -26.42 8.00 7.45
C PHE A 866 -25.08 8.72 7.75
N MET A 867 -24.14 8.71 6.80
CA MET A 867 -22.89 9.46 6.90
C MET A 867 -23.16 10.98 7.00
N LEU A 868 -24.02 11.54 6.16
CA LEU A 868 -24.37 12.95 6.20
C LEU A 868 -25.09 13.35 7.49
N LYS A 869 -25.87 12.46 8.10
CA LYS A 869 -26.52 12.74 9.39
C LYS A 869 -25.52 12.82 10.54
N ARG A 870 -24.43 12.05 10.45
CA ARG A 870 -23.32 11.99 11.42
C ARG A 870 -23.78 11.85 12.88
N GLU A 871 -24.83 11.07 13.12
CA GLU A 871 -25.32 10.77 14.46
C GLU A 871 -24.34 9.88 15.21
N ILE A 872 -24.07 10.21 16.47
CA ILE A 872 -23.12 9.48 17.31
C ILE A 872 -23.85 9.03 18.57
N GLN A 873 -23.80 7.73 18.83
CA GLN A 873 -24.24 7.12 20.08
C GLN A 873 -23.10 6.29 20.66
N VAL A 874 -22.37 6.89 21.60
CA VAL A 874 -21.22 6.25 22.25
C VAL A 874 -21.66 5.04 23.07
N ASN A 875 -20.97 3.92 22.92
CA ASN A 875 -21.18 2.72 23.72
C ASN A 875 -20.82 3.00 25.19
N PRO A 876 -21.79 2.95 26.14
CA PRO A 876 -21.52 3.26 27.54
C PRO A 876 -20.92 2.09 28.32
N ASN A 877 -20.78 0.90 27.71
CA ASN A 877 -20.28 -0.29 28.38
C ASN A 877 -18.82 -0.10 28.80
N PRO A 878 -18.47 -0.21 30.09
CA PRO A 878 -17.08 -0.05 30.55
C PRO A 878 -16.13 -1.13 30.02
N ASN A 879 -16.66 -2.26 29.52
CA ASN A 879 -15.91 -3.32 28.87
C ASN A 879 -16.61 -3.68 27.55
N PRO A 880 -16.47 -2.87 26.50
CA PRO A 880 -17.13 -3.12 25.23
C PRO A 880 -16.65 -4.44 24.62
N ILE A 881 -17.59 -5.22 24.07
CA ILE A 881 -17.30 -6.50 23.42
C ILE A 881 -16.67 -6.19 22.05
N PRO A 882 -15.44 -6.66 21.76
CA PRO A 882 -14.82 -6.48 20.45
C PRO A 882 -15.68 -7.08 19.34
N VAL A 883 -15.67 -6.49 18.15
CA VAL A 883 -16.54 -6.94 17.06
C VAL A 883 -16.03 -8.25 16.46
N SER A 884 -14.73 -8.33 16.17
CA SER A 884 -14.09 -9.56 15.68
C SER A 884 -13.60 -10.43 16.84
N ILE A 885 -13.63 -11.76 16.63
CA ILE A 885 -13.08 -12.74 17.58
C ILE A 885 -11.56 -12.60 17.72
N ASP A 886 -10.86 -12.14 16.67
CA ASP A 886 -9.40 -12.02 16.62
C ASP A 886 -8.86 -10.67 17.15
N GLU A 887 -9.71 -9.66 17.37
CA GLU A 887 -9.28 -8.31 17.78
C GLU A 887 -8.80 -8.21 19.23
N ALA A 888 -9.01 -9.24 20.05
CA ALA A 888 -8.70 -9.21 21.49
C ALA A 888 -7.19 -9.22 21.84
N ASN A 889 -6.28 -9.30 20.86
CA ASN A 889 -4.84 -9.56 21.10
C ASN A 889 -3.83 -8.55 20.50
N ASP A 890 -4.21 -7.36 20.02
CA ASP A 890 -3.28 -6.34 19.45
C ASP A 890 -2.99 -5.09 20.33
#